data_AF-T1G711-F1
#
_entry.id   AF-T1G711-F1
#
_cell.length_a   1.000
_cell.length_b   1.000
_cell.length_c   1.000
_cell.angle_alpha   90.00
_cell.angle_beta   90.00
_cell.angle_gamma   90.00
#
_symmetry.space_group_name_H-M   'P 1'
#
loop_
_entity.id
_entity.type
_entity.pdbx_description
1 polymer ?
#
loop_
_entity_poly.entity_id
_entity_poly.type
_entity_poly.pdbx_seq_one_letter_code
_entity_poly.pdbx_strand_id
1 'polypeptide(L)'
;NPRRYKLITENDVQLCRLNHTKTVVSKIMNSKYLRRWEHHHLILGNSEIFSTSPSGFMESSIPYSSILDINVISRWDAGQKFCIRLTIADGSVLLQASNSYLRDQWLHSIQWKRYISKYDKLLRNTKRPDVLTKEIKQLIDLSLTTPIQDDSVNQFPLDLVSLLLKEVNSINHVAYEQIIIALAPLLEKNHPTQQMCDFFTKHCKHSPRSRATVELFTPVIFRILKHNVDFGRYVRMQVFIQEYIQALRSQNGGSQIVREFIKSLHGPSTTCPHPRVLPNLVAVCFSTVFSYYEDRKKRLLMCMCVCACVCMTQSSSTPAAVGAATTTATNINEHISDDDDDDDGGCKYIGRNKIKRNHHHRRRHRHHRHHHQRRLPDDDVADDGDDGNDDDERLLTYIDILRFMSEFDDWRLQLAILLQPIPFPDDALAHRLFTNRMKPLLHNLASDERCDVHSSILGLREEKAGWFDVYCPGGIASEDDDDDELYTVMLMKLIRCCCRRKKFFYTHIKMISAWQLLAVRGNEAAIEALCLVLEFEICEKEDNKLQTIATLQNTSVGKKMYNELCQRQIQLQEIQQKGGPKRLTLPSRSTDDDLRRMLSSGAFGNLECLTLAFTQVTSACALDLIKLPSLRYLNLWSTQFGDTGLQVISEYMPKLQVLNLCETPVTDKGLSCLSAMRNLRKLNLNSTHLSAPTFQELKEKLPSLIECDVKYTDAW
;
A
#
# COMPACT_ATOMS: atom_id res chain seq x y z
N ASN A 1 39.46 -5.17 22.28
CA ASN A 1 38.48 -5.78 21.35
C ASN A 1 38.91 -7.19 20.98
N PRO A 2 38.06 -8.21 21.15
CA PRO A 2 38.33 -9.53 20.60
C PRO A 2 38.56 -9.40 19.08
N ARG A 3 39.60 -10.05 18.56
CA ARG A 3 39.87 -10.05 17.11
C ARG A 3 38.74 -10.80 16.41
N ARG A 4 38.30 -10.24 15.29
CA ARG A 4 37.19 -10.73 14.46
C ARG A 4 37.75 -11.23 13.14
N TYR A 5 37.26 -12.37 12.65
CA TYR A 5 37.80 -13.08 11.49
C TYR A 5 36.72 -13.32 10.44
N LYS A 6 37.04 -13.25 9.13
CA LYS A 6 36.10 -13.67 8.07
C LYS A 6 36.12 -15.20 7.92
N LEU A 7 35.00 -15.83 7.57
CA LEU A 7 34.99 -17.27 7.30
C LEU A 7 35.84 -17.59 6.05
N ILE A 8 36.78 -18.52 6.15
CA ILE A 8 37.47 -19.06 4.98
C ILE A 8 36.60 -20.16 4.37
N THR A 9 36.30 -20.05 3.08
CA THR A 9 35.66 -21.11 2.29
C THR A 9 36.70 -21.87 1.47
N GLU A 10 37.67 -21.15 0.91
CA GLU A 10 38.80 -21.70 0.17
C GLU A 10 40.03 -20.79 0.29
N ASN A 11 41.22 -21.37 0.30
CA ASN A 11 42.49 -20.62 0.24
C ASN A 11 43.70 -21.54 -0.01
N ASP A 12 44.82 -20.94 -0.43
CA ASP A 12 46.11 -21.62 -0.53
C ASP A 12 46.76 -21.80 0.86
N VAL A 13 47.29 -23.01 1.11
CA VAL A 13 47.98 -23.33 2.34
C VAL A 13 49.07 -24.37 2.12
N GLN A 14 50.13 -24.29 2.91
CA GLN A 14 51.15 -25.34 2.95
C GLN A 14 50.74 -26.42 3.95
N LEU A 15 50.79 -27.68 3.54
CA LEU A 15 50.36 -28.83 4.31
C LEU A 15 51.49 -29.84 4.53
N CYS A 16 51.54 -30.43 5.72
CA CYS A 16 52.46 -31.51 6.05
C CYS A 16 51.72 -32.59 6.88
N ARG A 17 51.80 -33.87 6.45
CA ARG A 17 51.21 -35.00 7.17
C ARG A 17 52.27 -35.78 7.94
N LEU A 18 51.95 -36.15 9.18
CA LEU A 18 52.80 -36.93 10.07
C LEU A 18 52.06 -38.18 10.53
N ASN A 19 52.63 -39.36 10.33
CA ASN A 19 52.02 -40.67 10.67
C ASN A 19 52.10 -41.00 12.18
N HIS A 20 52.25 -40.00 13.04
CA HIS A 20 52.40 -40.19 14.48
C HIS A 20 51.49 -39.26 15.28
N THR A 21 51.04 -39.74 16.43
CA THR A 21 50.17 -39.01 17.34
C THR A 21 50.94 -38.48 18.57
N LYS A 22 50.48 -37.34 19.09
CA LYS A 22 50.87 -36.65 20.34
C LYS A 22 52.37 -36.49 20.66
N THR A 23 53.06 -37.50 21.18
CA THR A 23 54.39 -37.34 21.82
C THR A 23 55.56 -37.29 20.83
N VAL A 24 55.51 -38.07 19.74
CA VAL A 24 56.61 -38.17 18.75
C VAL A 24 56.65 -36.96 17.81
N VAL A 25 55.48 -36.32 17.59
CA VAL A 25 55.35 -35.12 16.74
C VAL A 25 56.28 -34.01 17.22
N SER A 26 56.36 -33.73 18.52
CA SER A 26 57.25 -32.69 19.06
C SER A 26 58.73 -32.91 18.69
N LYS A 27 59.19 -34.17 18.66
CA LYS A 27 60.56 -34.55 18.29
C LYS A 27 60.80 -34.46 16.78
N ILE A 28 59.83 -34.88 15.96
CA ILE A 28 59.87 -34.77 14.50
C ILE A 28 59.83 -33.30 14.05
N MET A 29 59.04 -32.48 14.75
CA MET A 29 58.90 -31.04 14.52
C MET A 29 60.21 -30.27 14.73
N ASN A 30 61.11 -30.76 15.57
CA ASN A 30 62.44 -30.16 15.78
C ASN A 30 63.48 -30.56 14.71
N SER A 31 63.20 -31.58 13.88
CA SER A 31 64.10 -32.04 12.81
C SER A 31 63.70 -31.44 11.46
N LYS A 32 64.58 -30.70 10.79
CA LYS A 32 64.28 -30.09 9.46
C LYS A 32 64.14 -31.12 8.35
N TYR A 33 64.74 -32.30 8.50
CA TYR A 33 64.86 -33.31 7.44
C TYR A 33 63.70 -34.31 7.37
N LEU A 34 62.83 -34.34 8.38
CA LEU A 34 61.73 -35.30 8.47
C LEU A 34 60.37 -34.72 8.04
N ARG A 35 60.35 -33.54 7.42
CA ARG A 35 59.13 -32.78 7.09
C ARG A 35 59.07 -32.48 5.59
N ARG A 36 58.12 -33.09 4.89
CA ARG A 36 57.76 -32.72 3.50
C ARG A 36 56.55 -31.79 3.53
N TRP A 37 56.67 -30.62 2.90
CA TRP A 37 55.60 -29.63 2.76
C TRP A 37 55.08 -29.64 1.32
N GLU A 38 53.76 -29.66 1.17
CA GLU A 38 53.09 -29.63 -0.12
C GLU A 38 52.16 -28.41 -0.18
N HIS A 39 52.08 -27.75 -1.34
CA HIS A 39 51.18 -26.62 -1.53
C HIS A 39 49.83 -27.14 -2.02
N HIS A 40 48.77 -26.75 -1.34
CA HIS A 40 47.42 -27.11 -1.72
C HIS A 40 46.50 -25.90 -1.67
N HIS A 41 45.59 -25.84 -2.64
CA HIS A 41 44.44 -24.96 -2.58
C HIS A 41 43.29 -25.73 -1.94
N LEU A 42 43.00 -25.44 -0.67
CA LEU A 42 42.03 -26.19 0.13
C LEU A 42 40.66 -25.52 0.10
N ILE A 43 39.62 -26.34 -0.04
CA ILE A 43 38.22 -25.95 0.08
C ILE A 43 37.63 -26.59 1.35
N LEU A 44 36.97 -25.76 2.16
CA LEU A 44 36.19 -26.18 3.33
C LEU A 44 34.75 -26.50 2.91
N GLY A 45 34.55 -27.74 2.45
CA GLY A 45 33.25 -28.30 2.08
C GLY A 45 32.29 -28.45 3.26
N ASN A 46 31.12 -29.06 3.01
CA ASN A 46 30.06 -29.23 4.02
C ASN A 46 30.36 -30.37 5.02
N SER A 47 31.06 -31.42 4.59
CA SER A 47 31.38 -32.61 5.39
C SER A 47 32.87 -32.91 5.52
N GLU A 48 33.71 -32.29 4.68
CA GLU A 48 35.13 -32.60 4.56
C GLU A 48 35.95 -31.40 4.05
N ILE A 49 37.26 -31.51 4.24
CA ILE A 49 38.28 -30.61 3.69
C ILE A 49 38.93 -31.32 2.50
N PHE A 50 38.97 -30.69 1.34
CA PHE A 50 39.56 -31.28 0.13
C PHE A 50 40.42 -30.26 -0.63
N SER A 51 41.31 -30.75 -1.49
CA SER A 51 42.17 -29.94 -2.35
C SER A 51 41.59 -29.89 -3.77
N THR A 52 41.63 -28.74 -4.44
CA THR A 52 41.25 -28.65 -5.88
C THR A 52 42.21 -29.42 -6.78
N SER A 53 43.43 -29.68 -6.30
CA SER A 53 44.41 -30.55 -6.94
C SER A 53 44.71 -31.73 -6.00
N PRO A 54 43.92 -32.82 -6.04
CA PRO A 54 44.12 -33.99 -5.19
C PRO A 54 45.43 -34.67 -5.56
N SER A 55 46.43 -34.57 -4.69
CA SER A 55 47.75 -35.15 -4.88
C SER A 55 48.45 -35.28 -3.54
N GLY A 56 49.44 -36.17 -3.46
CA GLY A 56 50.25 -36.34 -2.26
C GLY A 56 49.42 -36.56 -1.00
N PHE A 57 49.61 -35.70 0.01
CA PHE A 57 48.92 -35.84 1.30
C PHE A 57 47.41 -35.56 1.26
N MET A 58 46.93 -34.87 0.23
CA MET A 58 45.52 -34.55 0.00
C MET A 58 44.93 -35.31 -1.20
N GLU A 59 45.49 -36.47 -1.56
CA GLU A 59 44.88 -37.39 -2.54
C GLU A 59 43.48 -37.85 -2.08
N SER A 60 43.31 -38.05 -0.78
CA SER A 60 42.00 -38.24 -0.14
C SER A 60 41.60 -37.01 0.66
N SER A 61 40.31 -36.69 0.65
CA SER A 61 39.73 -35.65 1.50
C SER A 61 39.86 -35.99 2.99
N ILE A 62 39.77 -34.98 3.85
CA ILE A 62 39.76 -35.13 5.30
C ILE A 62 38.33 -34.88 5.81
N PRO A 63 37.56 -35.92 6.14
CA PRO A 63 36.23 -35.74 6.72
C PRO A 63 36.30 -35.02 8.07
N TYR A 64 35.40 -34.07 8.35
CA TYR A 64 35.39 -33.39 9.66
C TYR A 64 35.19 -34.36 10.84
N SER A 65 34.56 -35.51 10.59
CA SER A 65 34.38 -36.58 11.58
C SER A 65 35.66 -37.32 11.95
N SER A 66 36.71 -37.29 11.11
CA SER A 66 37.99 -37.92 11.41
C SER A 66 38.91 -37.04 12.26
N ILE A 67 38.63 -35.72 12.31
CA ILE A 67 39.38 -34.76 13.12
C ILE A 67 39.02 -34.94 14.59
N LEU A 68 40.00 -35.35 15.40
CA LEU A 68 39.89 -35.53 16.84
C LEU A 68 40.09 -34.20 17.57
N ASP A 69 41.12 -33.46 17.20
CA ASP A 69 41.58 -32.26 17.92
C ASP A 69 42.19 -31.22 16.97
N ILE A 70 42.05 -29.93 17.29
CA ILE A 70 42.54 -28.80 16.50
C ILE A 70 43.27 -27.84 17.43
N ASN A 71 44.57 -27.67 17.24
CA ASN A 71 45.42 -26.89 18.14
C ASN A 71 46.39 -25.97 17.40
N VAL A 72 46.59 -24.77 17.93
CA VAL A 72 47.64 -23.86 17.47
C VAL A 72 49.00 -24.34 17.98
N ILE A 73 49.99 -24.36 17.09
CA ILE A 73 51.37 -24.67 17.47
C ILE A 73 52.07 -23.35 17.77
N SER A 74 52.31 -23.10 19.06
CA SER A 74 52.83 -21.82 19.54
C SER A 74 54.36 -21.68 19.39
N ARG A 75 55.14 -22.76 19.53
CA ARG A 75 56.61 -22.74 19.39
C ARG A 75 57.14 -24.11 18.91
N TRP A 76 57.84 -24.13 17.78
CA TRP A 76 58.43 -25.36 17.22
C TRP A 76 59.65 -25.15 16.28
N ASP A 77 59.99 -23.91 15.91
CA ASP A 77 61.18 -23.59 15.10
C ASP A 77 61.71 -22.20 15.52
N ALA A 78 62.96 -21.87 15.18
CA ALA A 78 63.56 -20.56 15.46
C ALA A 78 62.92 -19.41 14.66
N GLY A 79 62.21 -19.73 13.58
CA GLY A 79 61.37 -18.80 12.81
C GLY A 79 59.92 -18.78 13.30
N GLN A 80 59.26 -17.61 13.26
CA GLN A 80 57.82 -17.49 13.54
C GLN A 80 56.99 -18.14 12.42
N LYS A 81 56.77 -19.46 12.49
CA LYS A 81 55.87 -20.17 11.58
C LYS A 81 54.49 -20.33 12.20
N PHE A 82 53.46 -19.84 11.51
CA PHE A 82 52.08 -19.78 12.01
C PHE A 82 51.31 -21.04 11.62
N CYS A 83 51.39 -22.09 12.43
CA CYS A 83 50.82 -23.40 12.10
C CYS A 83 49.66 -23.83 13.01
N ILE A 84 48.76 -24.62 12.42
CA ILE A 84 47.66 -25.31 13.10
C ILE A 84 47.88 -26.80 12.90
N ARG A 85 47.59 -27.59 13.94
CA ARG A 85 47.59 -29.05 13.88
C ARG A 85 46.16 -29.58 13.93
N LEU A 86 45.80 -30.37 12.93
CA LEU A 86 44.64 -31.24 12.92
C LEU A 86 45.10 -32.65 13.31
N THR A 87 44.62 -33.18 14.43
CA THR A 87 44.89 -34.58 14.81
C THR A 87 43.80 -35.46 14.26
N ILE A 88 44.17 -36.46 13.46
CA ILE A 88 43.28 -37.45 12.84
C ILE A 88 43.63 -38.85 13.37
N ALA A 89 42.78 -39.85 13.14
CA ALA A 89 42.95 -41.20 13.71
C ALA A 89 44.28 -41.87 13.33
N ASP A 90 44.78 -41.57 12.14
CA ASP A 90 45.97 -42.14 11.51
C ASP A 90 47.19 -41.18 11.50
N GLY A 91 47.12 -40.04 12.22
CA GLY A 91 48.25 -39.12 12.29
C GLY A 91 47.91 -37.67 12.67
N SER A 92 48.76 -36.74 12.24
CA SER A 92 48.56 -35.30 12.39
C SER A 92 48.81 -34.58 11.08
N VAL A 93 47.90 -33.68 10.70
CA VAL A 93 48.03 -32.80 9.54
C VAL A 93 48.34 -31.39 10.04
N LEU A 94 49.39 -30.80 9.51
CA LEU A 94 49.86 -29.46 9.84
C LEU A 94 49.52 -28.51 8.71
N LEU A 95 48.82 -27.43 9.02
CA LEU A 95 48.50 -26.34 8.12
C LEU A 95 49.35 -25.13 8.48
N GLN A 96 50.21 -24.68 7.57
CA GLN A 96 51.03 -23.50 7.75
C GLN A 96 50.41 -22.31 7.00
N ALA A 97 50.02 -21.28 7.75
CA ALA A 97 49.58 -20.00 7.22
C ALA A 97 50.74 -19.00 7.11
N SER A 98 50.57 -17.97 6.28
CA SER A 98 51.61 -16.94 6.06
C SER A 98 51.74 -15.95 7.22
N ASN A 99 50.69 -15.74 8.02
CA ASN A 99 50.71 -14.86 9.18
C ASN A 99 49.80 -15.37 10.34
N SER A 100 49.95 -14.78 11.53
CA SER A 100 49.15 -15.16 12.70
C SER A 100 47.64 -14.95 12.53
N TYR A 101 47.23 -13.93 11.77
CA TYR A 101 45.82 -13.65 11.51
C TYR A 101 45.18 -14.75 10.66
N LEU A 102 45.81 -15.13 9.54
CA LEU A 102 45.33 -16.21 8.67
C LEU A 102 45.34 -17.57 9.38
N ARG A 103 46.33 -17.82 10.25
CA ARG A 103 46.33 -19.01 11.10
C ARG A 103 45.10 -19.06 12.00
N ASP A 104 44.81 -17.98 12.72
CA ASP A 104 43.65 -17.95 13.62
C ASP A 104 42.33 -17.97 12.82
N GLN A 105 42.33 -17.36 11.63
CA GLN A 105 41.21 -17.41 10.69
C GLN A 105 40.93 -18.86 10.22
N TRP A 106 41.95 -19.60 9.81
CA TRP A 106 41.86 -21.03 9.46
C TRP A 106 41.40 -21.87 10.65
N LEU A 107 41.94 -21.61 11.85
CA LEU A 107 41.58 -22.30 13.08
C LEU A 107 40.08 -22.20 13.34
N HIS A 108 39.58 -20.96 13.38
CA HIS A 108 38.18 -20.71 13.67
C HIS A 108 37.26 -21.19 12.54
N SER A 109 37.67 -21.04 11.27
CA SER A 109 36.88 -21.51 10.11
C SER A 109 36.72 -23.03 10.09
N ILE A 110 37.81 -23.78 10.34
CA ILE A 110 37.76 -25.25 10.41
C ILE A 110 36.97 -25.71 11.64
N GLN A 111 37.17 -25.06 12.80
CA GLN A 111 36.36 -25.34 14.00
C GLN A 111 34.87 -25.14 13.70
N TRP A 112 34.51 -24.00 13.10
CA TRP A 112 33.14 -23.67 12.72
C TRP A 112 32.52 -24.71 11.77
N LYS A 113 33.21 -25.06 10.69
CA LYS A 113 32.75 -26.07 9.73
C LYS A 113 32.62 -27.47 10.35
N ARG A 114 33.55 -27.86 11.22
CA ARG A 114 33.47 -29.11 11.99
C ARG A 114 32.26 -29.12 12.92
N TYR A 115 32.00 -28.02 13.62
CA TYR A 115 30.83 -27.87 14.48
C TYR A 115 29.54 -27.96 13.68
N ILE A 116 29.43 -27.22 12.59
CA ILE A 116 28.27 -27.26 11.67
C ILE A 116 28.00 -28.69 11.21
N SER A 117 29.01 -29.40 10.68
CA SER A 117 28.85 -30.76 10.17
C SER A 117 28.41 -31.74 11.27
N LYS A 118 28.87 -31.53 12.50
CA LYS A 118 28.44 -32.31 13.67
C LYS A 118 26.97 -32.03 14.00
N TYR A 119 26.56 -30.77 14.07
CA TYR A 119 25.18 -30.38 14.42
C TYR A 119 24.17 -30.74 13.33
N ASP A 120 24.52 -30.64 12.05
CA ASP A 120 23.66 -31.13 10.96
C ASP A 120 23.34 -32.62 11.13
N LYS A 121 24.37 -33.46 11.36
CA LYS A 121 24.17 -34.89 11.64
C LYS A 121 23.42 -35.15 12.94
N LEU A 122 23.70 -34.38 14.00
CA LEU A 122 23.10 -34.57 15.31
C LEU A 122 21.60 -34.25 15.27
N LEU A 123 21.24 -33.11 14.69
CA LEU A 123 19.87 -32.64 14.65
C LEU A 123 18.99 -33.52 13.75
N ARG A 124 19.51 -33.97 12.59
CA ARG A 124 18.80 -34.91 11.70
C ARG A 124 18.48 -36.26 12.36
N ASN A 125 19.34 -36.72 13.28
CA ASN A 125 19.17 -38.00 13.96
C ASN A 125 18.39 -37.91 15.28
N THR A 126 18.18 -36.71 15.81
CA THR A 126 17.54 -36.50 17.12
C THR A 126 16.03 -36.50 16.99
N LYS A 127 15.36 -37.51 17.57
CA LYS A 127 13.89 -37.63 17.56
C LYS A 127 13.19 -37.09 18.82
N ARG A 128 13.94 -36.81 19.89
CA ARG A 128 13.37 -36.34 21.18
C ARG A 128 13.29 -34.80 21.19
N PRO A 129 12.11 -34.19 21.36
CA PRO A 129 11.94 -32.74 21.31
C PRO A 129 12.81 -31.97 22.30
N ASP A 130 12.89 -32.40 23.57
CA ASP A 130 13.66 -31.68 24.60
C ASP A 130 15.16 -31.64 24.30
N VAL A 131 15.68 -32.74 23.73
CA VAL A 131 17.08 -32.84 23.31
C VAL A 131 17.31 -31.96 22.09
N LEU A 132 16.40 -32.02 21.10
CA LEU A 132 16.45 -31.19 19.91
C LEU A 132 16.52 -29.70 20.26
N THR A 133 15.66 -29.21 21.15
CA THR A 133 15.66 -27.80 21.56
C THR A 133 16.96 -27.40 22.27
N LYS A 134 17.52 -28.28 23.11
CA LYS A 134 18.79 -28.04 23.78
C LYS A 134 19.95 -27.94 22.77
N GLU A 135 19.98 -28.82 21.78
CA GLU A 135 21.02 -28.79 20.73
C GLU A 135 20.88 -27.57 19.81
N ILE A 136 19.64 -27.17 19.46
CA ILE A 136 19.39 -25.92 18.71
C ILE A 136 19.89 -24.72 19.50
N LYS A 137 19.58 -24.63 20.80
CA LYS A 137 20.06 -23.54 21.64
C LYS A 137 21.60 -23.46 21.68
N GLN A 138 22.27 -24.61 21.83
CA GLN A 138 23.73 -24.66 21.80
C GLN A 138 24.32 -24.24 20.46
N LEU A 139 23.71 -24.63 19.34
CA LEU A 139 24.11 -24.20 18.01
C LEU A 139 24.03 -22.67 17.88
N ILE A 140 22.95 -22.08 18.38
CA ILE A 140 22.72 -20.63 18.33
C ILE A 140 23.69 -19.88 19.24
N ASP A 141 23.90 -20.35 20.47
CA ASP A 141 24.89 -19.78 21.39
C ASP A 141 26.30 -19.82 20.78
N LEU A 142 26.64 -20.87 20.03
CA LEU A 142 27.91 -20.97 19.32
C LEU A 142 28.02 -19.97 18.15
N SER A 143 26.95 -19.77 17.38
CA SER A 143 26.88 -18.74 16.34
C SER A 143 27.08 -17.33 16.89
N LEU A 144 26.57 -17.04 18.09
CA LEU A 144 26.67 -15.72 18.70
C LEU A 144 28.03 -15.47 19.37
N THR A 145 28.72 -16.52 19.80
CA THR A 145 30.00 -16.44 20.54
C THR A 145 31.23 -16.66 19.67
N THR A 146 31.06 -17.17 18.44
CA THR A 146 32.18 -17.40 17.52
C THR A 146 32.88 -16.07 17.15
N PRO A 147 34.21 -16.06 17.02
CA PRO A 147 34.94 -14.87 16.59
C PRO A 147 34.82 -14.60 15.08
N ILE A 148 34.06 -15.42 14.34
CA ILE A 148 33.83 -15.27 12.91
C ILE A 148 32.75 -14.22 12.64
N GLN A 149 33.03 -13.29 11.73
CA GLN A 149 32.09 -12.30 11.22
C GLN A 149 31.80 -12.56 9.75
N ASP A 150 30.74 -13.33 9.53
CA ASP A 150 30.21 -13.59 8.20
C ASP A 150 28.69 -13.80 8.33
N ASP A 151 27.90 -13.26 7.41
CA ASP A 151 26.43 -13.36 7.48
C ASP A 151 25.97 -14.83 7.44
N SER A 152 26.75 -15.71 6.78
CA SER A 152 26.48 -17.15 6.73
C SER A 152 26.53 -17.83 8.11
N VAL A 153 27.26 -17.26 9.09
CA VAL A 153 27.34 -17.80 10.46
C VAL A 153 25.99 -17.69 11.18
N ASN A 154 25.26 -16.61 10.93
CA ASN A 154 23.94 -16.39 11.53
C ASN A 154 22.83 -17.00 10.69
N GLN A 155 23.01 -17.06 9.36
CA GLN A 155 22.02 -17.63 8.46
C GLN A 155 21.99 -19.16 8.51
N PHE A 156 23.14 -19.82 8.66
CA PHE A 156 23.22 -21.28 8.65
C PHE A 156 22.36 -21.97 9.72
N PRO A 157 22.35 -21.56 11.01
CA PRO A 157 21.44 -22.15 11.99
C PRO A 157 19.98 -21.99 11.61
N LEU A 158 19.60 -20.84 11.02
CA LEU A 158 18.24 -20.59 10.57
C LEU A 158 17.87 -21.54 9.43
N ASP A 159 18.76 -21.75 8.45
CA ASP A 159 18.54 -22.66 7.33
C ASP A 159 18.49 -24.13 7.78
N LEU A 160 19.34 -24.53 8.72
CA LEU A 160 19.36 -25.88 9.26
C LEU A 160 18.09 -26.17 10.06
N VAL A 161 17.67 -25.25 10.94
CA VAL A 161 16.42 -25.37 11.67
C VAL A 161 15.23 -25.36 10.72
N SER A 162 15.26 -24.51 9.69
CA SER A 162 14.26 -24.46 8.62
C SER A 162 14.09 -25.81 7.91
N LEU A 163 15.18 -26.52 7.61
CA LEU A 163 15.13 -27.88 7.04
C LEU A 163 14.52 -28.89 8.01
N LEU A 164 14.89 -28.85 9.29
CA LEU A 164 14.35 -29.75 10.31
C LEU A 164 12.85 -29.53 10.50
N LEU A 165 12.40 -28.27 10.54
CA LEU A 165 10.99 -27.92 10.67
C LEU A 165 10.15 -28.37 9.47
N LYS A 166 10.77 -28.56 8.30
CA LYS A 166 10.11 -29.13 7.11
C LYS A 166 9.86 -30.64 7.25
N GLU A 167 10.76 -31.36 7.92
CA GLU A 167 10.71 -32.83 8.02
C GLU A 167 9.88 -33.34 9.21
N VAL A 168 9.67 -32.52 10.25
CA VAL A 168 8.98 -32.96 11.48
C VAL A 168 7.52 -32.51 11.50
N ASN A 169 6.60 -33.43 11.23
CA ASN A 169 5.14 -33.16 11.23
C ASN A 169 4.50 -33.07 12.62
N SER A 170 5.20 -33.46 13.70
CA SER A 170 4.59 -33.64 15.03
C SER A 170 5.52 -33.27 16.20
N ILE A 171 6.01 -32.02 16.22
CA ILE A 171 6.63 -31.43 17.42
C ILE A 171 5.50 -31.07 18.41
N ASN A 172 5.69 -31.25 19.72
CA ASN A 172 4.71 -30.84 20.75
C ASN A 172 4.71 -29.30 20.93
N HIS A 173 3.56 -28.68 21.22
CA HIS A 173 3.40 -27.22 21.44
C HIS A 173 4.42 -26.62 22.43
N VAL A 174 4.75 -27.33 23.51
CA VAL A 174 5.75 -26.83 24.49
C VAL A 174 7.15 -26.72 23.86
N ALA A 175 7.50 -27.64 22.95
CA ALA A 175 8.76 -27.58 22.23
C ALA A 175 8.76 -26.51 21.12
N TYR A 176 7.59 -26.15 20.55
CA TYR A 176 7.47 -25.06 19.59
C TYR A 176 7.96 -23.73 20.18
N GLU A 177 7.42 -23.34 21.34
CA GLU A 177 7.75 -22.06 21.97
C GLU A 177 9.22 -21.99 22.38
N GLN A 178 9.77 -23.09 22.91
CA GLN A 178 11.19 -23.16 23.29
C GLN A 178 12.13 -23.05 22.08
N ILE A 179 11.76 -23.59 20.92
CA ILE A 179 12.52 -23.41 19.67
C ILE A 179 12.45 -21.94 19.22
N ILE A 180 11.28 -21.30 19.28
CA ILE A 180 11.13 -19.87 18.93
C ILE A 180 12.00 -18.99 19.84
N ILE A 181 11.95 -19.22 21.15
CA ILE A 181 12.78 -18.50 22.13
C ILE A 181 14.27 -18.72 21.84
N ALA A 182 14.69 -19.94 21.49
CA ALA A 182 16.07 -20.22 21.12
C ALA A 182 16.50 -19.45 19.86
N LEU A 183 15.61 -19.29 18.87
CA LEU A 183 15.87 -18.59 17.61
C LEU A 183 15.89 -17.07 17.72
N ALA A 184 15.23 -16.49 18.74
CA ALA A 184 15.03 -15.05 18.87
C ALA A 184 16.31 -14.20 18.73
N PRO A 185 17.46 -14.55 19.35
CA PRO A 185 18.68 -13.75 19.23
C PRO A 185 19.23 -13.63 17.79
N LEU A 186 19.00 -14.63 16.93
CA LEU A 186 19.41 -14.57 15.53
C LEU A 186 18.40 -13.77 14.70
N LEU A 187 17.12 -13.92 14.99
CA LEU A 187 16.03 -13.18 14.33
C LEU A 187 16.05 -11.69 14.68
N GLU A 188 16.65 -11.31 15.81
CA GLU A 188 16.95 -9.91 16.13
C GLU A 188 17.82 -9.23 15.08
N LYS A 189 18.59 -9.94 14.26
CA LYS A 189 19.46 -9.34 13.21
C LYS A 189 19.25 -9.88 11.80
N ASN A 190 18.52 -10.98 11.63
CA ASN A 190 18.34 -11.65 10.34
C ASN A 190 16.85 -11.80 9.99
N HIS A 191 16.56 -12.15 8.74
CA HIS A 191 15.20 -12.44 8.29
C HIS A 191 14.89 -13.94 8.47
N PRO A 192 13.65 -14.30 8.85
CA PRO A 192 13.26 -15.70 8.88
C PRO A 192 13.17 -16.27 7.46
N THR A 193 13.46 -17.56 7.31
CA THR A 193 13.24 -18.28 6.05
C THR A 193 11.73 -18.49 5.79
N GLN A 194 11.38 -18.88 4.57
CA GLN A 194 10.00 -19.21 4.18
C GLN A 194 9.38 -20.32 5.05
N GLN A 195 10.14 -21.38 5.34
CA GLN A 195 9.65 -22.49 6.16
C GLN A 195 9.54 -22.10 7.64
N MET A 196 10.43 -21.23 8.13
CA MET A 196 10.29 -20.65 9.47
C MET A 196 9.04 -19.79 9.57
N CYS A 197 8.68 -19.04 8.52
CA CYS A 197 7.44 -18.28 8.49
C CYS A 197 6.21 -19.20 8.61
N ASP A 198 6.17 -20.36 7.94
CA ASP A 198 5.08 -21.33 8.12
C ASP A 198 5.02 -21.87 9.56
N PHE A 199 6.17 -22.14 10.14
CA PHE A 199 6.26 -22.61 11.51
C PHE A 199 5.76 -21.55 12.51
N PHE A 200 6.15 -20.29 12.34
CA PHE A 200 5.67 -19.18 13.17
C PHE A 200 4.19 -18.90 12.95
N THR A 201 3.72 -19.01 11.71
CA THR A 201 2.29 -18.94 11.35
C THR A 201 1.48 -19.96 12.14
N LYS A 202 1.93 -21.23 12.16
CA LYS A 202 1.29 -22.27 12.97
C LYS A 202 1.30 -21.92 14.46
N HIS A 203 2.41 -21.41 15.00
CA HIS A 203 2.49 -21.00 16.40
C HIS A 203 1.51 -19.86 16.72
N CYS A 204 1.42 -18.83 15.87
CA CYS A 204 0.45 -17.74 16.01
C CYS A 204 -0.99 -18.26 16.09
N LYS A 205 -1.36 -19.24 15.25
CA LYS A 205 -2.71 -19.84 15.26
C LYS A 205 -3.01 -20.64 16.54
N HIS A 206 -2.07 -21.49 16.97
CA HIS A 206 -2.32 -22.40 18.10
C HIS A 206 -2.08 -21.77 19.48
N SER A 207 -1.20 -20.78 19.57
CA SER A 207 -0.79 -20.15 20.83
C SER A 207 -0.71 -18.63 20.69
N PRO A 208 -1.82 -17.97 20.31
CA PRO A 208 -1.79 -16.55 19.97
C PRO A 208 -1.47 -15.66 21.18
N ARG A 209 -1.90 -16.08 22.39
CA ARG A 209 -1.62 -15.40 23.68
C ARG A 209 -0.27 -15.73 24.30
N SER A 210 0.59 -16.48 23.60
CA SER A 210 1.93 -16.78 24.12
C SER A 210 2.79 -15.52 24.15
N ARG A 211 3.67 -15.44 25.15
CA ARG A 211 4.61 -14.32 25.29
C ARG A 211 5.54 -14.23 24.08
N ALA A 212 5.96 -15.37 23.55
CA ALA A 212 6.76 -15.45 22.33
C ALA A 212 6.07 -14.76 21.14
N THR A 213 4.77 -14.98 20.96
CA THR A 213 4.00 -14.37 19.86
C THR A 213 4.01 -12.86 19.95
N VAL A 214 3.76 -12.27 21.11
CA VAL A 214 3.61 -10.82 21.26
C VAL A 214 4.97 -10.11 21.33
N GLU A 215 5.91 -10.60 22.15
CA GLU A 215 7.18 -9.91 22.39
C GLU A 215 8.25 -10.21 21.34
N LEU A 216 8.41 -11.47 20.93
CA LEU A 216 9.54 -11.89 20.08
C LEU A 216 9.29 -11.64 18.60
N PHE A 217 8.03 -11.75 18.15
CA PHE A 217 7.72 -11.51 16.74
C PHE A 217 7.57 -10.03 16.39
N THR A 218 7.24 -9.13 17.33
CA THR A 218 7.11 -7.69 17.03
C THR A 218 8.35 -7.13 16.30
N PRO A 219 9.60 -7.32 16.78
CA PRO A 219 10.79 -6.82 16.09
C PRO A 219 11.03 -7.48 14.73
N VAL A 220 10.68 -8.76 14.59
CA VAL A 220 10.81 -9.53 13.33
C VAL A 220 9.85 -8.96 12.28
N ILE A 221 8.59 -8.73 12.66
CA ILE A 221 7.57 -8.16 11.79
C ILE A 221 7.96 -6.73 11.36
N PHE A 222 8.45 -5.91 12.30
CA PHE A 222 8.96 -4.57 11.98
C PHE A 222 10.06 -4.60 10.93
N ARG A 223 10.98 -5.57 11.04
CA ARG A 223 12.04 -5.73 10.05
C ARG A 223 11.47 -6.12 8.69
N ILE A 224 10.62 -7.14 8.62
CA ILE A 224 10.00 -7.59 7.36
C ILE A 224 9.29 -6.40 6.67
N LEU A 225 8.53 -5.60 7.42
CA LEU A 225 7.81 -4.44 6.89
C LEU A 225 8.74 -3.28 6.45
N LYS A 226 9.94 -3.15 7.03
CA LYS A 226 10.91 -2.10 6.66
C LYS A 226 11.80 -2.49 5.47
N HIS A 227 11.95 -3.76 5.14
CA HIS A 227 12.75 -4.18 3.99
C HIS A 227 11.96 -4.25 2.67
N ASN A 228 12.69 -4.35 1.56
CA ASN A 228 12.11 -4.53 0.23
C ASN A 228 11.69 -6.00 0.05
N VAL A 229 10.50 -6.33 0.54
CA VAL A 229 9.94 -7.69 0.48
C VAL A 229 8.92 -7.75 -0.66
N ASP A 230 9.16 -8.60 -1.64
CA ASP A 230 8.19 -8.94 -2.67
C ASP A 230 7.25 -10.02 -2.12
N PHE A 231 6.11 -9.62 -1.55
CA PHE A 231 5.13 -10.57 -1.01
C PHE A 231 4.52 -11.49 -2.07
N GLY A 232 4.58 -11.13 -3.36
CA GLY A 232 4.16 -12.03 -4.45
C GLY A 232 5.09 -13.24 -4.57
N ARG A 233 6.41 -13.04 -4.38
CA ARG A 233 7.39 -14.14 -4.36
C ARG A 233 7.48 -14.84 -3.01
N TYR A 234 7.16 -14.13 -1.93
CA TYR A 234 7.39 -14.57 -0.55
C TYR A 234 6.08 -14.69 0.25
N VAL A 235 5.09 -15.40 -0.30
CA VAL A 235 3.73 -15.53 0.26
C VAL A 235 3.71 -15.96 1.73
N ARG A 236 4.62 -16.84 2.18
CA ARG A 236 4.62 -17.32 3.58
C ARG A 236 4.98 -16.23 4.58
N MET A 237 5.80 -15.25 4.18
CA MET A 237 6.08 -14.08 5.03
C MET A 237 4.84 -13.20 5.18
N GLN A 238 4.08 -13.02 4.09
CA GLN A 238 2.82 -12.28 4.14
C GLN A 238 1.82 -12.96 5.07
N VAL A 239 1.63 -14.28 4.92
CA VAL A 239 0.75 -15.07 5.79
C VAL A 239 1.20 -15.04 7.25
N PHE A 240 2.51 -15.07 7.51
CA PHE A 240 3.02 -14.92 8.87
C PHE A 240 2.65 -13.57 9.49
N ILE A 241 2.78 -12.46 8.75
CA ILE A 241 2.34 -11.15 9.23
C ILE A 241 0.83 -11.15 9.50
N GLN A 242 0.05 -11.77 8.61
CA GLN A 242 -1.40 -11.86 8.78
C GLN A 242 -1.77 -12.60 10.08
N GLU A 243 -1.22 -13.79 10.29
CA GLU A 243 -1.52 -14.56 11.52
C GLU A 243 -0.97 -13.91 12.78
N TYR A 244 0.16 -13.21 12.69
CA TYR A 244 0.66 -12.40 13.80
C TYR A 244 -0.32 -11.28 14.18
N ILE A 245 -0.87 -10.56 13.20
CA ILE A 245 -1.88 -9.51 13.44
C ILE A 245 -3.14 -10.10 14.08
N GLN A 246 -3.59 -11.28 13.64
CA GLN A 246 -4.72 -11.97 14.26
C GLN A 246 -4.41 -12.42 15.69
N ALA A 247 -3.19 -12.90 15.94
CA ALA A 247 -2.76 -13.22 17.29
C ALA A 247 -2.72 -11.99 18.20
N LEU A 248 -2.29 -10.82 17.70
CA LEU A 248 -2.37 -9.55 18.42
C LEU A 248 -3.82 -9.15 18.74
N ARG A 249 -4.74 -9.35 17.80
CA ARG A 249 -6.18 -9.07 18.03
C ARG A 249 -6.77 -9.98 19.10
N SER A 250 -6.36 -11.25 19.19
CA SER A 250 -6.90 -12.19 20.17
C SER A 250 -6.52 -11.91 21.63
N GLN A 251 -5.58 -10.97 21.84
CA GLN A 251 -5.21 -10.50 23.17
C GLN A 251 -6.38 -9.74 23.83
N ASN A 252 -6.33 -9.57 25.15
CA ASN A 252 -7.43 -8.96 25.92
C ASN A 252 -7.84 -7.54 25.44
N GLY A 253 -6.92 -6.80 24.80
CA GLY A 253 -7.18 -5.46 24.26
C GLY A 253 -7.74 -5.43 22.84
N GLY A 254 -7.96 -6.58 22.18
CA GLY A 254 -8.68 -6.64 20.91
C GLY A 254 -8.03 -5.78 19.80
N SER A 255 -8.89 -5.03 19.12
CA SER A 255 -8.52 -4.08 18.06
C SER A 255 -7.64 -2.93 18.56
N GLN A 256 -7.69 -2.56 19.85
CA GLN A 256 -6.85 -1.49 20.39
C GLN A 256 -5.36 -1.87 20.36
N ILE A 257 -5.03 -3.15 20.58
CA ILE A 257 -3.64 -3.62 20.50
C ILE A 257 -3.12 -3.56 19.06
N VAL A 258 -3.98 -3.89 18.09
CA VAL A 258 -3.65 -3.74 16.68
C VAL A 258 -3.42 -2.26 16.35
N ARG A 259 -4.25 -1.35 16.86
CA ARG A 259 -4.06 0.10 16.69
C ARG A 259 -2.74 0.61 17.28
N GLU A 260 -2.38 0.19 18.50
CA GLU A 260 -1.08 0.53 19.12
C GLU A 260 0.10 -0.06 18.33
N PHE A 261 -0.05 -1.26 17.77
CA PHE A 261 0.93 -1.84 16.87
C PHE A 261 1.12 -0.98 15.60
N ILE A 262 0.04 -0.56 14.93
CA ILE A 262 0.14 0.33 13.76
C ILE A 262 0.79 1.67 14.14
N LYS A 263 0.43 2.24 15.31
CA LYS A 263 1.05 3.46 15.83
C LYS A 263 2.55 3.29 16.11
N SER A 264 2.97 2.13 16.60
CA SER A 264 4.39 1.84 16.85
C SER A 264 5.21 1.73 15.54
N LEU A 265 4.58 1.37 14.43
CA LEU A 265 5.19 1.38 13.09
C LEU A 265 5.37 2.81 12.53
N HIS A 266 4.56 3.75 13.01
CA HIS A 266 4.68 5.21 12.77
C HIS A 266 5.72 5.88 13.70
N GLY A 267 6.45 5.11 14.54
CA GLY A 267 7.32 5.66 15.58
C GLY A 267 8.40 6.66 15.10
N PRO A 268 8.99 7.43 16.05
CA PRO A 268 9.84 8.60 15.79
C PRO A 268 11.26 8.23 15.32
N SER A 269 11.37 7.45 14.25
CA SER A 269 12.62 7.39 13.48
C SER A 269 12.77 8.66 12.65
N THR A 270 14.01 9.06 12.35
CA THR A 270 14.33 10.24 11.52
C THR A 270 13.71 10.23 10.12
N THR A 271 13.11 9.11 9.72
CA THR A 271 12.42 8.89 8.43
C THR A 271 11.06 8.23 8.64
N CYS A 272 10.22 8.75 9.54
CA CYS A 272 8.79 8.42 9.53
C CYS A 272 8.07 9.35 8.52
N PRO A 273 7.27 8.81 7.58
CA PRO A 273 6.97 7.39 7.31
C PRO A 273 8.19 6.65 6.76
N HIS A 274 8.49 5.45 7.28
CA HIS A 274 9.46 4.61 6.58
C HIS A 274 8.85 4.22 5.23
N PRO A 275 9.52 4.49 4.09
CA PRO A 275 8.88 4.49 2.76
C PRO A 275 8.30 3.12 2.34
N ARG A 276 8.72 2.05 3.01
CA ARG A 276 8.29 0.67 2.76
C ARG A 276 7.17 0.17 3.68
N VAL A 277 7.02 0.74 4.87
CA VAL A 277 6.10 0.20 5.88
C VAL A 277 4.65 0.32 5.43
N LEU A 278 4.25 1.50 4.97
CA LEU A 278 2.88 1.75 4.51
C LEU A 278 2.52 0.87 3.30
N PRO A 279 3.28 0.85 2.18
CA PRO A 279 2.96 -0.04 1.05
C PRO A 279 2.90 -1.52 1.42
N ASN A 280 3.83 -2.00 2.25
CA ASN A 280 3.88 -3.39 2.68
C ASN A 280 2.66 -3.77 3.53
N LEU A 281 2.23 -2.89 4.45
CA LEU A 281 1.00 -3.10 5.23
C LEU A 281 -0.25 -3.09 4.35
N VAL A 282 -0.36 -2.16 3.40
CA VAL A 282 -1.48 -2.12 2.46
C VAL A 282 -1.55 -3.42 1.65
N ALA A 283 -0.41 -3.93 1.16
CA ALA A 283 -0.35 -5.20 0.44
C ALA A 283 -0.81 -6.39 1.29
N VAL A 284 -0.44 -6.42 2.58
CA VAL A 284 -0.93 -7.44 3.54
C VAL A 284 -2.45 -7.36 3.68
N CYS A 285 -3.02 -6.16 3.83
CA CYS A 285 -4.46 -5.95 3.97
C CYS A 285 -5.21 -6.36 2.70
N PHE A 286 -4.74 -5.92 1.52
CA PHE A 286 -5.37 -6.27 0.24
C PHE A 286 -5.40 -7.77 0.04
N SER A 287 -4.28 -8.47 0.26
CA SER A 287 -4.24 -9.93 0.13
C SER A 287 -5.29 -10.63 1.00
N THR A 288 -5.51 -10.19 2.24
CA THR A 288 -6.55 -10.80 3.08
C THR A 288 -7.96 -10.49 2.57
N VAL A 289 -8.23 -9.25 2.16
CA VAL A 289 -9.55 -8.88 1.59
C VAL A 289 -9.83 -9.71 0.31
N PHE A 290 -8.85 -9.81 -0.59
CA PHE A 290 -9.00 -10.61 -1.81
C PHE A 290 -9.24 -12.10 -1.50
N SER A 291 -8.43 -12.70 -0.62
CA SER A 291 -8.59 -14.10 -0.24
C SER A 291 -9.99 -14.37 0.34
N TYR A 292 -10.49 -13.49 1.21
CA TYR A 292 -11.82 -13.62 1.80
C TYR A 292 -12.91 -13.70 0.72
N TYR A 293 -12.90 -12.79 -0.25
CA TYR A 293 -13.94 -12.77 -1.30
C TYR A 293 -13.76 -13.88 -2.33
N GLU A 294 -12.53 -14.30 -2.63
CA GLU A 294 -12.29 -15.48 -3.46
C GLU A 294 -12.84 -16.76 -2.81
N ASP A 295 -12.58 -16.95 -1.51
CA ASP A 295 -13.03 -18.14 -0.80
C ASP A 295 -14.54 -18.14 -0.56
N ARG A 296 -15.13 -16.97 -0.31
CA ARG A 296 -16.59 -16.81 -0.30
C ARG A 296 -17.22 -17.17 -1.63
N LYS A 297 -16.63 -16.74 -2.75
CA LYS A 297 -17.10 -17.09 -4.10
C LYS A 297 -17.02 -18.60 -4.37
N LYS A 298 -15.93 -19.26 -3.94
CA LYS A 298 -15.79 -20.73 -4.01
C LYS A 298 -16.85 -21.44 -3.18
N ARG A 299 -17.10 -20.98 -1.95
CA ARG A 299 -18.16 -21.52 -1.05
C ARG A 299 -19.55 -21.39 -1.68
N LEU A 300 -19.87 -20.24 -2.27
CA LEU A 300 -21.13 -20.03 -2.98
C LEU A 300 -21.27 -20.94 -4.22
N LEU A 301 -20.20 -21.12 -5.01
CA LEU A 301 -20.21 -22.05 -6.13
C LEU A 301 -20.46 -23.50 -5.67
N MET A 302 -19.78 -23.93 -4.61
CA MET A 302 -19.98 -25.25 -4.03
C MET A 302 -21.41 -25.43 -3.52
N CYS A 303 -21.96 -24.44 -2.82
CA CYS A 303 -23.34 -24.48 -2.32
C CYS A 303 -24.36 -24.54 -3.46
N MET A 304 -24.15 -23.79 -4.55
CA MET A 304 -24.99 -23.88 -5.76
C MET A 304 -24.91 -25.26 -6.43
N CYS A 305 -23.73 -25.90 -6.48
CA CYS A 305 -23.60 -27.26 -6.97
C CYS A 305 -24.31 -28.29 -6.08
N VAL A 306 -24.23 -28.13 -4.75
CA VAL A 306 -24.92 -29.00 -3.79
C VAL A 306 -26.43 -28.80 -3.86
N CYS A 307 -26.94 -27.57 -3.92
CA CYS A 307 -28.37 -27.29 -4.12
C CYS A 307 -28.87 -27.80 -5.48
N ALA A 308 -28.08 -27.69 -6.56
CA ALA A 308 -28.43 -28.28 -7.85
C ALA A 308 -28.53 -29.81 -7.77
N CYS A 309 -27.62 -30.48 -7.04
CA CYS A 309 -27.70 -31.92 -6.78
C CYS A 309 -28.92 -32.29 -5.92
N VAL A 310 -29.27 -31.52 -4.89
CA VAL A 310 -30.43 -31.77 -4.01
C VAL A 310 -31.76 -31.52 -4.74
N CYS A 311 -31.85 -30.49 -5.60
CA CYS A 311 -33.02 -30.27 -6.44
C CYS A 311 -33.19 -31.37 -7.50
N MET A 312 -32.10 -31.95 -8.01
CA MET A 312 -32.17 -33.12 -8.90
C MET A 312 -32.65 -34.38 -8.18
N THR A 313 -32.29 -34.60 -6.90
CA THR A 313 -32.74 -35.78 -6.14
C THR A 313 -34.17 -35.65 -5.59
N GLN A 314 -34.70 -34.44 -5.40
CA GLN A 314 -36.12 -34.24 -5.02
C GLN A 314 -37.10 -34.24 -6.20
N SER A 315 -36.60 -34.14 -7.44
CA SER A 315 -37.44 -34.23 -8.66
C SER A 315 -37.61 -35.66 -9.20
N SER A 316 -36.93 -36.65 -8.63
CA SER A 316 -37.02 -38.05 -9.03
C SER A 316 -37.95 -38.87 -8.12
N SER A 317 -39.26 -38.60 -8.19
CA SER A 317 -40.30 -39.51 -7.68
C SER A 317 -41.33 -39.83 -8.77
N THR A 318 -40.85 -40.40 -9.88
CA THR A 318 -41.65 -41.24 -10.80
C THR A 318 -40.73 -42.24 -11.47
N PRO A 319 -41.00 -43.56 -11.42
CA PRO A 319 -40.14 -44.56 -12.05
C PRO A 319 -40.56 -44.79 -13.50
N ALA A 320 -39.71 -44.46 -14.47
CA ALA A 320 -39.77 -45.05 -15.81
C ALA A 320 -38.45 -44.91 -16.59
N ALA A 321 -37.88 -46.08 -16.91
CA ALA A 321 -37.11 -46.42 -18.11
C ALA A 321 -35.76 -45.71 -18.40
N VAL A 322 -34.71 -46.32 -17.86
CA VAL A 322 -33.49 -46.82 -18.54
C VAL A 322 -33.27 -46.39 -20.00
N GLY A 323 -32.15 -45.69 -20.24
CA GLY A 323 -31.51 -45.51 -21.54
C GLY A 323 -30.08 -45.01 -21.36
N ALA A 324 -29.11 -45.91 -21.54
CA ALA A 324 -27.70 -45.71 -21.26
C ALA A 324 -26.97 -44.85 -22.30
N ALA A 325 -26.00 -44.04 -21.85
CA ALA A 325 -24.72 -43.83 -22.53
C ALA A 325 -23.67 -43.22 -21.58
N THR A 326 -22.75 -44.08 -21.16
CA THR A 326 -21.36 -43.80 -20.74
C THR A 326 -20.69 -42.79 -21.68
N THR A 327 -19.69 -41.97 -21.32
CA THR A 327 -18.30 -42.41 -21.04
C THR A 327 -17.42 -41.18 -20.68
N THR A 328 -16.56 -41.39 -19.66
CA THR A 328 -15.21 -40.83 -19.40
C THR A 328 -14.95 -39.35 -19.12
N ALA A 329 -14.57 -39.12 -17.85
CA ALA A 329 -13.56 -38.18 -17.43
C ALA A 329 -12.14 -38.65 -17.86
N THR A 330 -11.27 -37.71 -18.20
CA THR A 330 -9.81 -37.91 -18.25
C THR A 330 -9.09 -36.71 -17.62
N ASN A 331 -8.34 -37.01 -16.56
CA ASN A 331 -7.21 -36.23 -16.06
C ASN A 331 -6.13 -36.12 -17.13
N ILE A 332 -5.48 -34.96 -17.27
CA ILE A 332 -4.04 -34.89 -17.59
C ILE A 332 -3.43 -33.71 -16.82
N ASN A 333 -2.39 -34.03 -16.05
CA ASN A 333 -1.48 -33.11 -15.39
C ASN A 333 -0.14 -33.14 -16.16
N GLU A 334 0.53 -31.99 -16.21
CA GLU A 334 1.99 -31.77 -16.43
C GLU A 334 2.67 -32.13 -17.76
N HIS A 335 3.25 -31.13 -18.44
CA HIS A 335 4.72 -31.01 -18.57
C HIS A 335 5.16 -29.63 -19.12
N ILE A 336 6.22 -29.10 -18.51
CA ILE A 336 7.05 -27.95 -18.92
C ILE A 336 8.11 -28.42 -19.92
N SER A 337 8.38 -27.62 -20.96
CA SER A 337 9.72 -27.47 -21.55
C SER A 337 9.80 -26.18 -22.38
N ASP A 338 10.88 -25.45 -22.14
CA ASP A 338 11.33 -24.21 -22.78
C ASP A 338 11.67 -24.38 -24.27
N ASP A 339 11.55 -23.30 -25.06
CA ASP A 339 12.65 -22.74 -25.89
C ASP A 339 12.16 -21.52 -26.70
N ASP A 340 13.08 -20.57 -26.83
CA ASP A 340 13.00 -19.20 -27.34
C ASP A 340 12.74 -19.06 -28.86
N ASP A 341 12.11 -17.95 -29.29
CA ASP A 341 12.68 -16.94 -30.20
C ASP A 341 11.61 -16.00 -30.81
N ASP A 342 11.95 -14.70 -30.75
CA ASP A 342 11.55 -13.50 -31.49
C ASP A 342 10.45 -13.57 -32.60
N ASP A 343 9.50 -12.63 -32.56
CA ASP A 343 9.53 -11.38 -33.37
C ASP A 343 8.11 -10.77 -33.59
N ASP A 344 8.14 -9.48 -33.89
CA ASP A 344 7.15 -8.42 -34.12
C ASP A 344 5.77 -8.73 -34.78
N GLY A 345 4.79 -7.83 -34.55
CA GLY A 345 3.65 -7.63 -35.47
C GLY A 345 2.23 -7.77 -34.89
N GLY A 346 1.50 -6.65 -34.80
CA GLY A 346 0.18 -6.56 -34.18
C GLY A 346 -1.03 -7.17 -34.92
N CYS A 347 -2.18 -7.18 -34.23
CA CYS A 347 -3.51 -7.41 -34.83
C CYS A 347 -4.61 -6.88 -33.89
N LYS A 348 -5.22 -5.73 -34.18
CA LYS A 348 -6.57 -5.55 -34.78
C LYS A 348 -7.75 -6.22 -34.04
N TYR A 349 -8.58 -5.33 -33.48
CA TYR A 349 -10.05 -5.32 -33.44
C TYR A 349 -10.79 -6.42 -34.23
N ILE A 350 -11.58 -7.25 -33.51
CA ILE A 350 -12.95 -7.74 -33.79
C ILE A 350 -13.50 -8.16 -32.40
N GLY A 351 -14.72 -7.96 -31.92
CA GLY A 351 -15.99 -7.49 -32.44
C GLY A 351 -17.07 -7.87 -31.41
N ARG A 352 -17.91 -6.89 -31.08
CA ARG A 352 -19.13 -6.93 -30.24
C ARG A 352 -19.85 -8.28 -30.10
N ASN A 353 -20.29 -8.60 -28.88
CA ASN A 353 -21.54 -9.34 -28.67
C ASN A 353 -22.48 -8.60 -27.73
N LYS A 354 -23.62 -8.17 -28.29
CA LYS A 354 -24.78 -7.59 -27.62
C LYS A 354 -25.55 -8.70 -26.91
N ILE A 355 -25.76 -8.60 -25.59
CA ILE A 355 -26.79 -9.40 -24.90
C ILE A 355 -28.05 -8.54 -24.75
N LYS A 356 -29.14 -9.07 -25.32
CA LYS A 356 -30.47 -8.48 -25.40
C LYS A 356 -31.12 -8.37 -24.02
N ARG A 357 -31.60 -7.18 -23.68
CA ARG A 357 -32.60 -6.94 -22.61
C ARG A 357 -33.96 -7.47 -23.09
N ASN A 358 -34.54 -8.43 -22.37
CA ASN A 358 -35.95 -8.78 -22.52
C ASN A 358 -36.77 -8.00 -21.49
N HIS A 359 -37.59 -7.07 -21.99
CA HIS A 359 -38.71 -6.48 -21.25
C HIS A 359 -39.82 -7.51 -21.10
N HIS A 360 -40.28 -7.74 -19.86
CA HIS A 360 -41.62 -8.27 -19.62
C HIS A 360 -42.41 -7.30 -18.76
N HIS A 361 -43.41 -6.69 -19.40
CA HIS A 361 -44.52 -6.00 -18.78
C HIS A 361 -45.26 -6.94 -17.82
N ARG A 362 -45.46 -6.51 -16.57
CA ARG A 362 -46.61 -6.97 -15.78
C ARG A 362 -47.45 -5.78 -15.35
N ARG A 363 -48.66 -5.75 -15.91
CA ARG A 363 -49.73 -4.79 -15.64
C ARG A 363 -50.19 -4.89 -14.18
N ARG A 364 -50.41 -3.72 -13.58
CA ARG A 364 -51.09 -3.54 -12.30
C ARG A 364 -52.59 -3.83 -12.47
N HIS A 365 -53.14 -4.73 -11.65
CA HIS A 365 -54.57 -4.70 -11.31
C HIS A 365 -54.70 -4.59 -9.79
N ARG A 366 -55.33 -3.50 -9.36
CA ARG A 366 -55.81 -3.27 -8.00
C ARG A 366 -57.12 -4.03 -7.81
N HIS A 367 -57.24 -4.81 -6.75
CA HIS A 367 -58.52 -5.03 -6.07
C HIS A 367 -58.35 -4.95 -4.54
N HIS A 368 -59.37 -4.38 -3.92
CA HIS A 368 -59.46 -3.96 -2.53
C HIS A 368 -60.07 -5.05 -1.64
N ARG A 369 -59.66 -5.03 -0.35
CA ARG A 369 -60.34 -5.56 0.87
C ARG A 369 -60.35 -7.10 1.01
N HIS A 370 -60.26 -7.74 2.18
CA HIS A 370 -60.57 -7.41 3.58
C HIS A 370 -59.62 -8.17 4.55
N HIS A 371 -59.48 -7.64 5.78
CA HIS A 371 -58.87 -8.30 6.94
C HIS A 371 -59.44 -9.70 7.21
N HIS A 372 -58.57 -10.69 7.35
CA HIS A 372 -58.72 -11.77 8.32
C HIS A 372 -57.34 -12.28 8.75
N GLN A 373 -57.09 -12.21 10.06
CA GLN A 373 -55.94 -12.82 10.72
C GLN A 373 -55.87 -14.31 10.39
N ARG A 374 -54.79 -14.73 9.73
CA ARG A 374 -54.26 -16.10 9.80
C ARG A 374 -52.75 -15.98 10.01
N ARG A 375 -52.29 -16.54 11.13
CA ARG A 375 -50.86 -16.77 11.41
C ARG A 375 -50.31 -17.62 10.27
N LEU A 376 -49.26 -17.14 9.62
CA LEU A 376 -48.38 -17.92 8.75
C LEU A 376 -47.13 -18.31 9.56
N PRO A 377 -46.49 -19.44 9.24
CA PRO A 377 -45.49 -20.08 10.09
C PRO A 377 -44.20 -19.27 10.09
N ASP A 378 -43.47 -19.37 11.20
CA ASP A 378 -42.11 -18.88 11.33
C ASP A 378 -41.28 -19.35 10.12
N ASP A 379 -40.72 -18.40 9.37
CA ASP A 379 -39.69 -18.69 8.39
C ASP A 379 -38.46 -19.19 9.18
N ASP A 380 -38.31 -20.51 9.23
CA ASP A 380 -37.09 -21.20 9.63
C ASP A 380 -35.94 -20.69 8.74
N VAL A 381 -35.28 -19.65 9.23
CA VAL A 381 -33.91 -19.32 8.83
C VAL A 381 -33.10 -20.55 9.18
N ALA A 382 -32.67 -21.29 8.15
CA ALA A 382 -31.63 -22.28 8.30
C ALA A 382 -30.43 -21.57 8.93
N ASP A 383 -30.19 -21.92 10.19
CA ASP A 383 -29.02 -21.56 10.98
C ASP A 383 -27.80 -22.22 10.31
N ASP A 384 -27.24 -21.54 9.32
CA ASP A 384 -25.92 -21.83 8.77
C ASP A 384 -24.90 -21.52 9.88
N GLY A 385 -24.41 -22.59 10.52
CA GLY A 385 -23.68 -22.54 11.77
C GLY A 385 -22.46 -21.60 11.81
N ASP A 386 -22.29 -20.97 12.98
CA ASP A 386 -21.14 -20.41 13.74
C ASP A 386 -19.79 -20.06 13.06
N ASP A 387 -19.45 -20.58 11.88
CA ASP A 387 -18.17 -20.35 11.18
C ASP A 387 -18.12 -19.00 10.42
N GLY A 388 -19.27 -18.34 10.24
CA GLY A 388 -19.36 -17.05 9.54
C GLY A 388 -18.82 -15.85 10.32
N ASN A 389 -18.80 -15.90 11.66
CA ASN A 389 -18.44 -14.75 12.49
C ASN A 389 -16.92 -14.52 12.54
N ASP A 390 -16.10 -15.57 12.56
CA ASP A 390 -14.63 -15.43 12.69
C ASP A 390 -13.97 -14.93 11.39
N ASP A 391 -14.42 -15.41 10.23
CA ASP A 391 -13.96 -14.95 8.92
C ASP A 391 -14.32 -13.47 8.67
N ASP A 392 -15.52 -13.05 9.09
CA ASP A 392 -15.97 -11.66 9.00
C ASP A 392 -15.16 -10.77 9.94
N GLU A 393 -14.94 -11.20 11.19
CA GLU A 393 -14.08 -10.49 12.12
C GLU A 393 -12.64 -10.35 11.61
N ARG A 394 -12.10 -11.39 10.97
CA ARG A 394 -10.80 -11.36 10.31
C ARG A 394 -10.78 -10.30 9.21
N LEU A 395 -11.77 -10.29 8.32
CA LEU A 395 -11.90 -9.28 7.27
C LEU A 395 -11.92 -7.86 7.86
N LEU A 396 -12.78 -7.62 8.86
CA LEU A 396 -12.95 -6.32 9.49
C LEU A 396 -11.65 -5.80 10.12
N THR A 397 -10.81 -6.70 10.66
CA THR A 397 -9.51 -6.37 11.24
C THR A 397 -8.57 -5.71 10.23
N TYR A 398 -8.52 -6.19 8.99
CA TYR A 398 -7.63 -5.62 7.97
C TYR A 398 -8.19 -4.33 7.38
N ILE A 399 -9.51 -4.18 7.33
CA ILE A 399 -10.13 -2.90 6.99
C ILE A 399 -9.84 -1.87 8.08
N ASP A 400 -9.88 -2.28 9.36
CA ASP A 400 -9.50 -1.43 10.49
C ASP A 400 -8.04 -0.99 10.44
N ILE A 401 -7.13 -1.84 9.99
CA ILE A 401 -5.74 -1.45 9.80
C ILE A 401 -5.63 -0.32 8.78
N LEU A 402 -6.29 -0.44 7.62
CA LEU A 402 -6.35 0.64 6.63
C LEU A 402 -6.94 1.93 7.23
N ARG A 403 -8.00 1.81 8.05
CA ARG A 403 -8.58 2.93 8.77
C ARG A 403 -7.57 3.55 9.74
N PHE A 404 -6.88 2.78 10.57
CA PHE A 404 -5.88 3.29 11.51
C PHE A 404 -4.73 3.99 10.79
N MET A 405 -4.31 3.47 9.62
CA MET A 405 -3.32 4.12 8.76
C MET A 405 -3.80 5.49 8.26
N SER A 406 -5.10 5.65 8.00
CA SER A 406 -5.69 6.93 7.58
C SER A 406 -5.79 7.97 8.70
N GLU A 407 -5.56 7.60 9.96
CA GLU A 407 -5.58 8.55 11.07
C GLU A 407 -4.33 9.45 11.08
N PHE A 408 -3.22 9.02 10.47
CA PHE A 408 -1.96 9.77 10.41
C PHE A 408 -1.90 10.71 9.20
N ASP A 409 -1.79 12.03 9.46
CA ASP A 409 -1.78 13.08 8.43
C ASP A 409 -0.73 12.83 7.32
N ASP A 410 0.48 12.41 7.68
CA ASP A 410 1.59 12.16 6.77
C ASP A 410 1.44 10.86 5.96
N TRP A 411 0.60 9.91 6.39
CA TRP A 411 0.31 8.67 5.65
C TRP A 411 -0.86 8.81 4.68
N ARG A 412 -1.81 9.72 4.95
CA ARG A 412 -3.06 9.81 4.18
C ARG A 412 -2.87 9.94 2.69
N LEU A 413 -1.96 10.80 2.22
CA LEU A 413 -1.74 10.98 0.78
C LEU A 413 -1.23 9.71 0.10
N GLN A 414 -0.22 9.08 0.69
CA GLN A 414 0.34 7.85 0.12
C GLN A 414 -0.66 6.69 0.20
N LEU A 415 -1.45 6.60 1.28
CA LEU A 415 -2.52 5.62 1.42
C LEU A 415 -3.63 5.85 0.38
N ALA A 416 -4.06 7.10 0.20
CA ALA A 416 -5.02 7.51 -0.80
C ALA A 416 -4.60 7.08 -2.21
N ILE A 417 -3.33 7.27 -2.57
CA ILE A 417 -2.76 6.84 -3.86
C ILE A 417 -2.80 5.32 -3.99
N LEU A 418 -2.45 4.58 -2.94
CA LEU A 418 -2.49 3.10 -2.96
C LEU A 418 -3.91 2.53 -3.05
N LEU A 419 -4.92 3.31 -2.67
CA LEU A 419 -6.34 3.00 -2.83
C LEU A 419 -6.91 3.46 -4.18
N GLN A 420 -6.04 3.83 -5.12
CA GLN A 420 -6.39 4.24 -6.47
C GLN A 420 -5.60 3.46 -7.55
N PRO A 421 -6.26 2.95 -8.61
CA PRO A 421 -7.72 2.82 -8.73
C PRO A 421 -8.29 1.95 -7.60
N ILE A 422 -9.61 1.95 -7.40
CA ILE A 422 -10.25 1.12 -6.36
C ILE A 422 -9.75 -0.32 -6.51
N PRO A 423 -8.97 -0.83 -5.53
CA PRO A 423 -8.20 -2.05 -5.69
C PRO A 423 -8.95 -3.27 -5.16
N PHE A 424 -10.28 -3.22 -5.10
CA PHE A 424 -11.11 -4.26 -4.49
C PHE A 424 -12.07 -4.84 -5.53
N PRO A 425 -12.44 -6.14 -5.40
CA PRO A 425 -13.37 -6.78 -6.31
C PRO A 425 -14.79 -6.21 -6.17
N ASP A 426 -15.58 -6.27 -7.23
CA ASP A 426 -16.98 -5.78 -7.24
C ASP A 426 -17.82 -6.45 -6.14
N ASP A 427 -17.57 -7.73 -5.84
CA ASP A 427 -18.23 -8.48 -4.76
C ASP A 427 -17.99 -7.82 -3.39
N ALA A 428 -16.81 -7.22 -3.16
CA ALA A 428 -16.51 -6.48 -1.93
C ALA A 428 -17.26 -5.16 -1.88
N LEU A 429 -17.35 -4.45 -3.01
CA LEU A 429 -18.06 -3.18 -3.12
C LEU A 429 -19.58 -3.33 -3.00
N ALA A 430 -20.11 -4.51 -3.29
CA ALA A 430 -21.52 -4.87 -3.08
C ALA A 430 -21.81 -5.41 -1.67
N HIS A 431 -20.79 -5.66 -0.85
CA HIS A 431 -20.96 -6.29 0.46
C HIS A 431 -21.02 -5.26 1.60
N ARG A 432 -22.19 -5.18 2.27
CA ARG A 432 -22.48 -4.17 3.31
C ARG A 432 -21.46 -4.13 4.45
N LEU A 433 -20.98 -5.28 4.92
CA LEU A 433 -19.98 -5.31 6.01
C LEU A 433 -18.68 -4.61 5.60
N PHE A 434 -18.24 -4.79 4.36
CA PHE A 434 -17.03 -4.16 3.84
C PHE A 434 -17.22 -2.67 3.62
N THR A 435 -18.31 -2.27 2.94
CA THR A 435 -18.57 -0.87 2.63
C THR A 435 -18.77 -0.04 3.90
N ASN A 436 -19.54 -0.55 4.88
CA ASN A 436 -19.74 0.13 6.15
C ASN A 436 -18.44 0.28 6.94
N ARG A 437 -17.57 -0.75 6.92
CA ARG A 437 -16.29 -0.67 7.61
C ARG A 437 -15.28 0.25 6.93
N MET A 438 -15.42 0.48 5.62
CA MET A 438 -14.60 1.43 4.85
C MET A 438 -15.00 2.89 5.07
N LYS A 439 -16.26 3.19 5.47
CA LYS A 439 -16.76 4.57 5.63
C LYS A 439 -15.83 5.49 6.45
N PRO A 440 -15.32 5.11 7.64
CA PRO A 440 -14.47 5.99 8.45
C PRO A 440 -13.12 6.34 7.79
N LEU A 441 -12.53 5.39 7.04
CA LEU A 441 -11.31 5.64 6.28
C LEU A 441 -11.57 6.70 5.22
N LEU A 442 -12.63 6.52 4.43
CA LEU A 442 -12.98 7.46 3.36
C LEU A 442 -13.36 8.83 3.90
N HIS A 443 -14.01 8.88 5.06
CA HIS A 443 -14.28 10.12 5.77
C HIS A 443 -12.99 10.88 6.13
N ASN A 444 -11.94 10.18 6.62
CA ASN A 444 -10.65 10.79 6.91
C ASN A 444 -9.99 11.35 5.64
N LEU A 445 -10.05 10.62 4.53
CA LEU A 445 -9.51 11.10 3.24
C LEU A 445 -10.30 12.30 2.72
N ALA A 446 -11.63 12.27 2.80
CA ALA A 446 -12.51 13.34 2.33
C ALA A 446 -12.40 14.62 3.18
N SER A 447 -12.13 14.49 4.47
CA SER A 447 -12.04 15.62 5.38
C SER A 447 -10.69 16.35 5.32
N ASP A 448 -9.65 15.72 4.76
CA ASP A 448 -8.28 16.27 4.71
C ASP A 448 -8.22 17.65 4.04
N GLU A 449 -7.41 18.55 4.57
CA GLU A 449 -7.29 19.92 4.08
C GLU A 449 -6.58 20.02 2.72
N ARG A 450 -5.72 19.06 2.39
CA ARG A 450 -4.93 19.08 1.16
C ARG A 450 -5.74 18.50 0.00
N CYS A 451 -5.83 19.24 -1.10
CA CYS A 451 -6.64 18.86 -2.26
C CYS A 451 -6.11 17.63 -3.00
N ASP A 452 -4.81 17.32 -2.93
CA ASP A 452 -4.24 16.08 -3.46
C ASP A 452 -4.82 14.83 -2.77
N VAL A 453 -5.01 14.87 -1.45
CA VAL A 453 -5.60 13.77 -0.66
C VAL A 453 -7.07 13.59 -1.02
N HIS A 454 -7.94 14.57 -0.80
CA HIS A 454 -9.37 14.36 -1.04
C HIS A 454 -9.73 14.32 -2.53
N SER A 455 -8.83 14.70 -3.46
CA SER A 455 -9.04 14.40 -4.88
C SER A 455 -8.96 12.90 -5.20
N SER A 456 -8.35 12.09 -4.33
CA SER A 456 -8.23 10.65 -4.50
C SER A 456 -9.55 9.90 -4.34
N ILE A 457 -10.59 10.56 -3.80
CA ILE A 457 -11.93 9.97 -3.72
C ILE A 457 -12.61 9.96 -5.10
N LEU A 458 -12.14 10.78 -6.04
CA LEU A 458 -12.59 10.77 -7.43
C LEU A 458 -11.88 9.69 -8.24
N GLY A 459 -12.43 9.34 -9.39
CA GLY A 459 -11.75 8.45 -10.34
C GLY A 459 -10.44 9.04 -10.87
N LEU A 460 -9.42 8.19 -11.09
CA LEU A 460 -8.15 8.56 -11.73
C LEU A 460 -8.35 9.05 -13.19
N ARG A 461 -9.39 8.56 -13.86
CA ARG A 461 -9.75 8.87 -15.25
C ARG A 461 -11.27 9.06 -15.33
N GLU A 462 -11.73 9.89 -16.26
CA GLU A 462 -13.16 10.29 -16.37
C GLU A 462 -14.13 9.10 -16.55
N GLU A 463 -13.66 7.98 -17.11
CA GLU A 463 -14.46 6.77 -17.33
C GLU A 463 -14.42 5.75 -16.18
N LYS A 464 -13.50 5.91 -15.22
CA LYS A 464 -13.32 4.93 -14.14
C LYS A 464 -13.93 5.46 -12.84
N ALA A 465 -14.83 4.68 -12.24
CA ALA A 465 -15.47 5.03 -10.98
C ALA A 465 -14.42 5.23 -9.86
N GLY A 466 -14.61 6.30 -9.08
CA GLY A 466 -13.92 6.55 -7.82
C GLY A 466 -14.80 6.20 -6.62
N TRP A 467 -14.26 6.39 -5.42
CA TRP A 467 -14.97 6.19 -4.15
C TRP A 467 -16.23 7.06 -4.06
N PHE A 468 -16.19 8.26 -4.63
CA PHE A 468 -17.35 9.15 -4.75
C PHE A 468 -18.50 8.55 -5.58
N ASP A 469 -18.19 7.84 -6.67
CA ASP A 469 -19.21 7.16 -7.49
C ASP A 469 -19.80 5.94 -6.76
N VAL A 470 -18.97 5.20 -6.02
CA VAL A 470 -19.36 3.96 -5.32
C VAL A 470 -20.38 4.21 -4.21
N TYR A 471 -20.18 5.27 -3.42
CA TYR A 471 -21.05 5.67 -2.30
C TYR A 471 -22.09 6.73 -2.70
N CYS A 472 -22.27 6.99 -3.99
CA CYS A 472 -23.36 7.84 -4.46
C CYS A 472 -24.70 7.25 -4.01
N PRO A 473 -25.71 8.06 -3.64
CA PRO A 473 -27.05 7.56 -3.35
C PRO A 473 -27.59 6.73 -4.52
N GLY A 474 -28.04 5.50 -4.24
CA GLY A 474 -28.46 4.51 -5.24
C GLY A 474 -27.30 3.81 -5.98
N GLY A 475 -26.06 4.04 -5.56
CA GLY A 475 -24.85 3.34 -6.00
C GLY A 475 -24.69 1.96 -5.37
N ILE A 476 -23.65 1.23 -5.78
CA ILE A 476 -23.41 -0.17 -5.36
C ILE A 476 -23.19 -0.34 -3.85
N ALA A 477 -22.59 0.68 -3.21
CA ALA A 477 -22.34 0.71 -1.77
C ALA A 477 -23.35 1.59 -1.00
N SER A 478 -24.37 2.12 -1.68
CA SER A 478 -25.43 2.91 -1.03
C SER A 478 -26.26 2.01 -0.15
N GLU A 479 -26.55 2.46 1.06
CA GLU A 479 -27.52 1.81 1.93
C GLU A 479 -28.93 2.32 1.59
N ASP A 480 -29.95 1.49 1.83
CA ASP A 480 -31.35 1.91 1.78
C ASP A 480 -31.72 2.78 3.00
N ASP A 481 -30.90 2.69 4.06
CA ASP A 481 -31.00 3.50 5.27
C ASP A 481 -30.45 4.91 5.00
N ASP A 482 -31.14 5.95 5.47
CA ASP A 482 -30.93 7.39 5.17
C ASP A 482 -29.56 7.99 5.61
N ASP A 483 -28.53 7.16 5.83
CA ASP A 483 -27.17 7.58 6.21
C ASP A 483 -26.32 7.97 4.98
N ASP A 484 -26.64 9.15 4.44
CA ASP A 484 -25.90 9.79 3.36
C ASP A 484 -24.70 10.64 3.89
N GLU A 485 -24.28 10.48 5.15
CA GLU A 485 -23.30 11.35 5.82
C GLU A 485 -21.95 11.38 5.08
N LEU A 486 -21.39 10.22 4.78
CA LEU A 486 -20.10 10.12 4.08
C LEU A 486 -20.15 10.80 2.71
N TYR A 487 -21.21 10.54 1.92
CA TYR A 487 -21.37 11.15 0.60
C TYR A 487 -21.50 12.67 0.71
N THR A 488 -22.22 13.15 1.73
CA THR A 488 -22.36 14.57 2.04
C THR A 488 -21.02 15.21 2.30
N VAL A 489 -20.18 14.61 3.16
CA VAL A 489 -18.84 15.12 3.47
C VAL A 489 -17.97 15.16 2.21
N MET A 490 -17.98 14.09 1.41
CA MET A 490 -17.25 14.04 0.14
C MET A 490 -17.71 15.14 -0.82
N LEU A 491 -19.03 15.26 -1.05
CA LEU A 491 -19.60 16.27 -1.94
C LEU A 491 -19.25 17.68 -1.46
N MET A 492 -19.45 17.99 -0.18
CA MET A 492 -19.11 19.29 0.43
C MET A 492 -17.65 19.65 0.20
N LYS A 493 -16.73 18.72 0.48
CA LYS A 493 -15.31 19.01 0.31
C LYS A 493 -14.97 19.24 -1.15
N LEU A 494 -15.50 18.42 -2.05
CA LEU A 494 -15.23 18.52 -3.50
C LEU A 494 -15.77 19.82 -4.11
N ILE A 495 -16.99 20.23 -3.77
CA ILE A 495 -17.57 21.49 -4.27
C ILE A 495 -16.90 22.71 -3.65
N ARG A 496 -16.25 22.58 -2.48
CA ARG A 496 -15.55 23.69 -1.82
C ARG A 496 -14.04 23.73 -2.11
N CYS A 497 -13.40 22.64 -2.55
CA CYS A 497 -11.97 22.56 -2.87
C CYS A 497 -11.57 23.40 -4.08
N CYS A 498 -10.26 23.61 -4.18
CA CYS A 498 -9.60 24.62 -4.99
C CYS A 498 -9.52 24.36 -6.50
N CYS A 499 -9.76 23.12 -6.97
CA CYS A 499 -9.24 22.73 -8.30
C CYS A 499 -10.22 22.02 -9.23
N ARG A 500 -11.47 21.74 -8.81
CA ARG A 500 -12.38 20.93 -9.62
C ARG A 500 -13.82 21.42 -9.75
N ARG A 501 -14.28 22.55 -9.20
CA ARG A 501 -15.73 22.89 -9.17
C ARG A 501 -16.45 22.72 -10.51
N LYS A 502 -16.16 23.56 -11.52
CA LYS A 502 -16.87 23.51 -12.82
C LYS A 502 -16.61 22.19 -13.58
N LYS A 503 -15.36 21.72 -13.62
CA LYS A 503 -14.99 20.46 -14.29
C LYS A 503 -15.66 19.24 -13.65
N PHE A 504 -15.70 19.19 -12.33
CA PHE A 504 -16.36 18.15 -11.53
C PHE A 504 -17.83 18.07 -11.88
N PHE A 505 -18.54 19.20 -11.91
CA PHE A 505 -19.94 19.22 -12.29
C PHE A 505 -20.15 18.77 -13.73
N TYR A 506 -19.31 19.16 -14.70
CA TYR A 506 -19.39 18.63 -16.06
C TYR A 506 -19.23 17.11 -16.12
N THR A 507 -18.26 16.55 -15.39
CA THR A 507 -17.99 15.10 -15.40
C THR A 507 -19.01 14.29 -14.60
N HIS A 508 -19.67 14.89 -13.60
CA HIS A 508 -20.59 14.21 -12.68
C HIS A 508 -22.05 14.65 -12.83
N ILE A 509 -22.41 15.42 -13.87
CA ILE A 509 -23.80 15.87 -14.11
C ILE A 509 -24.80 14.71 -14.23
N LYS A 510 -24.32 13.51 -14.60
CA LYS A 510 -25.09 12.26 -14.60
C LYS A 510 -25.73 11.94 -13.23
N MET A 511 -25.18 12.47 -12.14
CA MET A 511 -25.65 12.27 -10.77
C MET A 511 -26.71 13.29 -10.32
N ILE A 512 -27.17 14.18 -11.20
CA ILE A 512 -28.12 15.25 -10.82
C ILE A 512 -29.37 14.73 -10.13
N SER A 513 -29.90 13.57 -10.54
CA SER A 513 -31.06 12.94 -9.89
C SER A 513 -30.78 12.49 -8.46
N ALA A 514 -29.55 12.04 -8.16
CA ALA A 514 -29.14 11.71 -6.80
C ALA A 514 -29.05 12.99 -5.94
N TRP A 515 -28.49 14.08 -6.48
CA TRP A 515 -28.47 15.36 -5.77
C TRP A 515 -29.87 15.94 -5.57
N GLN A 516 -30.78 15.78 -6.53
CA GLN A 516 -32.19 16.14 -6.36
C GLN A 516 -32.84 15.35 -5.21
N LEU A 517 -32.61 14.03 -5.15
CA LEU A 517 -33.12 13.19 -4.07
C LEU A 517 -32.61 13.64 -2.69
N LEU A 518 -31.30 13.86 -2.57
CA LEU A 518 -30.67 14.35 -1.34
C LEU A 518 -31.17 15.75 -0.95
N ALA A 519 -31.31 16.64 -1.93
CA ALA A 519 -31.80 17.99 -1.68
C ALA A 519 -33.22 17.96 -1.10
N VAL A 520 -34.13 17.12 -1.61
CA VAL A 520 -35.48 16.94 -1.03
C VAL A 520 -35.42 16.48 0.43
N ARG A 521 -34.42 15.66 0.80
CA ARG A 521 -34.15 15.24 2.19
C ARG A 521 -33.55 16.34 3.07
N GLY A 522 -33.27 17.52 2.53
CA GLY A 522 -32.70 18.66 3.27
C GLY A 522 -31.16 18.68 3.30
N ASN A 523 -30.49 17.89 2.47
CA ASN A 523 -29.03 17.85 2.42
C ASN A 523 -28.45 19.16 1.84
N GLU A 524 -27.76 19.94 2.66
CA GLU A 524 -27.22 21.25 2.26
C GLU A 524 -26.16 21.14 1.14
N ALA A 525 -25.35 20.09 1.13
CA ALA A 525 -24.33 19.88 0.11
C ALA A 525 -24.93 19.68 -1.27
N ALA A 526 -26.00 18.88 -1.32
CA ALA A 526 -26.73 18.64 -2.55
C ALA A 526 -27.48 19.89 -3.03
N ILE A 527 -28.06 20.66 -2.11
CA ILE A 527 -28.69 21.95 -2.42
C ILE A 527 -27.65 22.93 -3.02
N GLU A 528 -26.48 23.07 -2.38
CA GLU A 528 -25.37 23.91 -2.86
C GLU A 528 -24.89 23.44 -4.25
N ALA A 529 -24.71 22.13 -4.44
CA ALA A 529 -24.34 21.53 -5.71
C ALA A 529 -25.37 21.84 -6.82
N LEU A 530 -26.67 21.72 -6.55
CA LEU A 530 -27.73 22.04 -7.51
C LEU A 530 -27.76 23.54 -7.87
N CYS A 531 -27.56 24.43 -6.88
CA CYS A 531 -27.42 25.85 -7.14
C CYS A 531 -26.21 26.14 -8.05
N LEU A 532 -25.07 25.51 -7.81
CA LEU A 532 -23.87 25.65 -8.64
C LEU A 532 -24.07 25.12 -10.06
N VAL A 533 -24.81 24.02 -10.23
CA VAL A 533 -25.16 23.47 -11.56
C VAL A 533 -26.00 24.48 -12.37
N LEU A 534 -26.95 25.16 -11.72
CA LEU A 534 -27.75 26.22 -12.35
C LEU A 534 -26.89 27.47 -12.64
N GLU A 535 -26.05 27.87 -11.69
CA GLU A 535 -25.17 29.04 -11.80
C GLU A 535 -24.16 28.91 -12.95
N PHE A 536 -23.59 27.72 -13.12
CA PHE A 536 -22.63 27.43 -14.19
C PHE A 536 -23.27 27.03 -15.52
N GLU A 537 -24.61 27.02 -15.60
CA GLU A 537 -25.39 26.64 -16.78
C GLU A 537 -25.01 25.26 -17.35
N ILE A 538 -24.71 24.30 -16.47
CA ILE A 538 -24.18 22.98 -16.87
C ILE A 538 -25.28 22.05 -17.40
N CYS A 539 -26.53 22.22 -16.96
CA CYS A 539 -27.64 21.45 -17.50
C CYS A 539 -27.96 21.87 -18.94
N GLU A 540 -27.89 20.93 -19.89
CA GLU A 540 -28.32 21.18 -21.27
C GLU A 540 -29.85 21.00 -21.43
N LYS A 541 -30.43 20.01 -20.74
CA LYS A 541 -31.86 19.69 -20.82
C LYS A 541 -32.69 20.63 -19.94
N GLU A 542 -33.69 21.26 -20.55
CA GLU A 542 -34.60 22.19 -19.87
C GLU A 542 -35.41 21.51 -18.76
N ASP A 543 -35.86 20.27 -18.97
CA ASP A 543 -36.58 19.48 -17.96
C ASP A 543 -35.76 19.31 -16.67
N ASN A 544 -34.45 19.02 -16.79
CA ASN A 544 -33.57 18.88 -15.64
C ASN A 544 -33.39 20.20 -14.89
N LYS A 545 -33.38 21.34 -15.60
CA LYS A 545 -33.33 22.67 -14.97
C LYS A 545 -34.61 22.93 -14.19
N LEU A 546 -35.77 22.75 -14.81
CA LEU A 546 -37.07 22.98 -14.17
C LEU A 546 -37.27 22.08 -12.95
N GLN A 547 -36.91 20.79 -13.07
CA GLN A 547 -36.97 19.84 -11.96
C GLN A 547 -36.03 20.25 -10.81
N THR A 548 -34.83 20.74 -11.13
CA THR A 548 -33.88 21.23 -10.13
C THR A 548 -34.41 22.46 -9.41
N ILE A 549 -34.97 23.42 -10.15
CA ILE A 549 -35.59 24.63 -9.58
C ILE A 549 -36.77 24.24 -8.67
N ALA A 550 -37.65 23.36 -9.12
CA ALA A 550 -38.77 22.86 -8.32
C ALA A 550 -38.28 22.17 -7.04
N THR A 551 -37.22 21.37 -7.14
CA THR A 551 -36.59 20.70 -5.99
C THR A 551 -36.05 21.71 -4.97
N LEU A 552 -35.32 22.72 -5.43
CA LEU A 552 -34.79 23.78 -4.57
C LEU A 552 -35.92 24.57 -3.88
N GLN A 553 -36.98 24.91 -4.62
CA GLN A 553 -38.13 25.66 -4.10
C GLN A 553 -38.95 24.90 -3.04
N ASN A 554 -38.92 23.56 -3.07
CA ASN A 554 -39.60 22.70 -2.10
C ASN A 554 -38.89 22.64 -0.73
N THR A 555 -37.69 23.20 -0.61
CA THR A 555 -36.95 23.24 0.67
C THR A 555 -36.75 24.68 1.12
N SER A 556 -36.75 24.92 2.43
CA SER A 556 -36.54 26.27 2.99
C SER A 556 -35.14 26.81 2.65
N VAL A 557 -34.12 25.97 2.83
CA VAL A 557 -32.72 26.31 2.52
C VAL A 557 -32.52 26.50 1.02
N GLY A 558 -33.01 25.57 0.18
CA GLY A 558 -32.90 25.68 -1.27
C GLY A 558 -33.63 26.89 -1.84
N LYS A 559 -34.81 27.23 -1.31
CA LYS A 559 -35.53 28.46 -1.71
C LYS A 559 -34.71 29.71 -1.41
N LYS A 560 -34.08 29.77 -0.24
CA LYS A 560 -33.20 30.89 0.14
C LYS A 560 -32.00 30.99 -0.82
N MET A 561 -31.26 29.90 -1.01
CA MET A 561 -30.06 29.89 -1.87
C MET A 561 -30.38 30.17 -3.34
N TYR A 562 -31.50 29.64 -3.85
CA TYR A 562 -31.96 29.90 -5.21
C TYR A 562 -32.36 31.37 -5.40
N ASN A 563 -33.06 31.97 -4.43
CA ASN A 563 -33.39 33.40 -4.48
C ASN A 563 -32.13 34.27 -4.47
N GLU A 564 -31.13 33.93 -3.66
CA GLU A 564 -29.83 34.61 -3.65
C GLU A 564 -29.12 34.48 -5.01
N LEU A 565 -29.16 33.30 -5.65
CA LEU A 565 -28.66 33.11 -7.01
C LEU A 565 -29.38 34.00 -8.03
N CYS A 566 -30.71 34.02 -8.03
CA CYS A 566 -31.50 34.87 -8.93
C CYS A 566 -31.20 36.36 -8.71
N GLN A 567 -31.10 36.81 -7.47
CA GLN A 567 -30.74 38.18 -7.14
C GLN A 567 -29.35 38.54 -7.68
N ARG A 568 -28.36 37.65 -7.52
CA ARG A 568 -27.01 37.86 -8.09
C ARG A 568 -27.06 37.98 -9.61
N GLN A 569 -27.83 37.13 -10.30
CA GLN A 569 -27.99 37.19 -11.75
C GLN A 569 -28.66 38.49 -12.22
N ILE A 570 -29.70 38.95 -11.52
CA ILE A 570 -30.37 40.24 -11.81
C ILE A 570 -29.41 41.40 -11.58
N GLN A 571 -28.68 41.42 -10.46
CA GLN A 571 -27.69 42.46 -10.17
C GLN A 571 -26.61 42.54 -11.25
N LEU A 572 -26.11 41.40 -11.74
CA LEU A 572 -25.16 41.37 -12.85
C LEU A 572 -25.74 41.98 -14.13
N GLN A 573 -27.00 41.66 -14.46
CA GLN A 573 -27.70 42.25 -15.61
C GLN A 573 -27.93 43.76 -15.44
N GLU A 574 -28.31 44.22 -14.25
CA GLU A 574 -28.47 45.65 -13.96
C GLU A 574 -27.14 46.41 -14.06
N ILE A 575 -26.06 45.87 -13.52
CA ILE A 575 -24.72 46.46 -13.63
C ILE A 575 -24.35 46.59 -15.11
N GLN A 576 -24.59 45.55 -15.92
CA GLN A 576 -24.34 45.58 -17.35
C GLN A 576 -25.16 46.67 -18.08
N GLN A 577 -26.41 46.89 -17.68
CA GLN A 577 -27.28 47.92 -18.28
C GLN A 577 -26.90 49.34 -17.87
N LYS A 578 -26.38 49.55 -16.65
CA LYS A 578 -26.06 50.88 -16.12
C LYS A 578 -24.87 51.57 -16.80
N GLY A 579 -24.11 50.88 -17.66
CA GLY A 579 -22.97 51.45 -18.37
C GLY A 579 -21.77 51.73 -17.45
N GLY A 580 -20.96 52.77 -17.73
CA GLY A 580 -19.83 53.14 -16.88
C GLY A 580 -18.52 53.46 -17.60
N PRO A 581 -17.45 53.78 -16.85
CA PRO A 581 -16.12 53.99 -17.41
C PRO A 581 -15.54 52.67 -17.94
N LYS A 582 -14.76 52.75 -19.03
CA LYS A 582 -14.06 51.58 -19.58
C LYS A 582 -12.76 51.23 -18.88
N ARG A 583 -12.15 52.20 -18.20
CA ARG A 583 -10.85 52.06 -17.51
C ARG A 583 -10.92 52.68 -16.14
N LEU A 584 -10.32 52.04 -15.15
CA LEU A 584 -10.30 52.51 -13.77
C LEU A 584 -9.02 52.08 -13.06
N THR A 585 -8.48 53.00 -12.25
CA THR A 585 -7.31 52.80 -11.40
C THR A 585 -7.67 53.19 -9.98
N LEU A 586 -7.44 52.29 -9.01
CA LEU A 586 -7.63 52.62 -7.60
C LEU A 586 -6.32 53.16 -6.99
N PRO A 587 -6.39 54.09 -6.02
CA PRO A 587 -5.22 54.56 -5.26
C PRO A 587 -4.55 53.43 -4.47
N SER A 588 -3.24 53.49 -4.25
CA SER A 588 -2.44 52.47 -3.54
C SER A 588 -2.86 52.17 -2.10
N ARG A 589 -3.61 53.06 -1.45
CA ARG A 589 -4.15 52.84 -0.10
C ARG A 589 -5.49 52.11 -0.10
N SER A 590 -6.04 51.81 -1.28
CA SER A 590 -7.34 51.16 -1.41
C SER A 590 -7.30 49.75 -0.83
N THR A 591 -8.36 49.39 -0.14
CA THR A 591 -8.62 48.09 0.48
C THR A 591 -9.78 47.38 -0.21
N ASP A 592 -10.05 46.13 0.20
CA ASP A 592 -11.21 45.37 -0.28
C ASP A 592 -12.54 46.10 -0.02
N ASP A 593 -12.65 46.81 1.11
CA ASP A 593 -13.84 47.58 1.48
C ASP A 593 -14.02 48.82 0.59
N ASP A 594 -12.93 49.45 0.14
CA ASP A 594 -12.98 50.56 -0.81
C ASP A 594 -13.49 50.11 -2.16
N LEU A 595 -12.96 48.97 -2.66
CA LEU A 595 -13.44 48.37 -3.91
C LEU A 595 -14.92 48.02 -3.80
N ARG A 596 -15.33 47.36 -2.71
CA ARG A 596 -16.73 46.96 -2.49
C ARG A 596 -17.67 48.15 -2.44
N ARG A 597 -17.32 49.21 -1.70
CA ARG A 597 -18.14 50.44 -1.61
C ARG A 597 -18.25 51.14 -2.95
N MET A 598 -17.14 51.21 -3.69
CA MET A 598 -17.12 51.78 -5.03
C MET A 598 -18.06 51.00 -5.95
N LEU A 599 -17.88 49.69 -6.07
CA LEU A 599 -18.71 48.85 -6.96
C LEU A 599 -20.19 48.83 -6.58
N SER A 600 -20.51 48.98 -5.28
CA SER A 600 -21.90 49.02 -4.81
C SER A 600 -22.64 50.32 -5.17
N SER A 601 -21.92 51.42 -5.42
CA SER A 601 -22.50 52.75 -5.63
C SER A 601 -22.37 53.28 -7.06
N GLY A 602 -21.53 52.67 -7.90
CA GLY A 602 -21.26 53.15 -9.26
C GLY A 602 -21.78 52.25 -10.39
N ALA A 603 -21.86 52.82 -11.59
CA ALA A 603 -22.15 52.09 -12.82
C ALA A 603 -20.84 51.60 -13.45
N PHE A 604 -20.60 50.29 -13.47
CA PHE A 604 -19.36 49.68 -14.00
C PHE A 604 -19.59 48.53 -14.99
N GLY A 605 -20.77 48.46 -15.61
CA GLY A 605 -21.09 47.46 -16.64
C GLY A 605 -20.19 47.47 -17.86
N ASN A 606 -19.61 48.63 -18.19
CA ASN A 606 -18.69 48.81 -19.32
C ASN A 606 -17.20 48.73 -18.92
N LEU A 607 -16.88 48.43 -17.66
CA LEU A 607 -15.50 48.42 -17.20
C LEU A 607 -14.74 47.26 -17.83
N GLU A 608 -13.82 47.59 -18.73
CA GLU A 608 -13.00 46.64 -19.47
C GLU A 608 -11.60 46.50 -18.85
N CYS A 609 -11.09 47.53 -18.17
CA CYS A 609 -9.74 47.60 -17.62
C CYS A 609 -9.76 48.13 -16.18
N LEU A 610 -9.32 47.30 -15.24
CA LEU A 610 -9.19 47.66 -13.83
C LEU A 610 -7.75 47.44 -13.39
N THR A 611 -7.13 48.45 -12.79
CA THR A 611 -5.84 48.32 -12.12
C THR A 611 -5.97 48.60 -10.63
N LEU A 612 -5.56 47.59 -9.87
CA LEU A 612 -5.43 47.54 -8.42
C LEU A 612 -3.95 47.43 -8.03
N ALA A 613 -3.03 47.77 -8.93
CA ALA A 613 -1.60 47.71 -8.67
C ALA A 613 -1.21 48.54 -7.44
N PHE A 614 -0.33 47.98 -6.60
CA PHE A 614 0.16 48.59 -5.36
C PHE A 614 -0.94 48.92 -4.34
N THR A 615 -2.11 48.27 -4.42
CA THR A 615 -3.19 48.43 -3.44
C THR A 615 -3.09 47.39 -2.31
N GLN A 616 -3.86 47.58 -1.24
CA GLN A 616 -3.92 46.66 -0.10
C GLN A 616 -5.04 45.62 -0.22
N VAL A 617 -5.51 45.36 -1.45
CA VAL A 617 -6.54 44.36 -1.70
C VAL A 617 -6.00 42.94 -1.44
N THR A 618 -6.87 42.06 -0.98
CA THR A 618 -6.60 40.65 -0.71
C THR A 618 -7.46 39.76 -1.62
N SER A 619 -7.32 38.45 -1.52
CA SER A 619 -8.22 37.50 -2.20
C SER A 619 -9.72 37.71 -1.89
N ALA A 620 -10.07 38.40 -0.81
CA ALA A 620 -11.47 38.69 -0.46
C ALA A 620 -12.17 39.57 -1.52
N CYS A 621 -11.42 40.41 -2.26
CA CYS A 621 -11.99 41.23 -3.33
C CYS A 621 -12.44 40.43 -4.55
N ALA A 622 -12.06 39.15 -4.69
CA ALA A 622 -12.43 38.34 -5.85
C ALA A 622 -13.95 38.23 -6.04
N LEU A 623 -14.72 38.14 -4.94
CA LEU A 623 -16.19 38.12 -4.98
C LEU A 623 -16.81 39.43 -5.46
N ASP A 624 -16.07 40.54 -5.35
CA ASP A 624 -16.47 41.84 -5.87
C ASP A 624 -16.02 42.01 -7.33
N LEU A 625 -14.85 41.49 -7.70
CA LEU A 625 -14.34 41.52 -9.09
C LEU A 625 -15.21 40.72 -10.08
N ILE A 626 -15.75 39.56 -9.67
CA ILE A 626 -16.62 38.74 -10.53
C ILE A 626 -17.93 39.45 -10.90
N LYS A 627 -18.27 40.56 -10.22
CA LYS A 627 -19.45 41.38 -10.52
C LYS A 627 -19.25 42.28 -11.75
N LEU A 628 -18.06 42.30 -12.34
CA LEU A 628 -17.71 43.14 -13.50
C LEU A 628 -17.85 42.34 -14.81
N PRO A 629 -18.99 42.42 -15.52
CA PRO A 629 -19.33 41.49 -16.61
C PRO A 629 -18.50 41.68 -17.90
N SER A 630 -17.84 42.83 -18.03
CA SER A 630 -17.10 43.24 -19.23
C SER A 630 -15.59 43.29 -19.02
N LEU A 631 -15.08 42.89 -17.84
CA LEU A 631 -13.66 43.04 -17.53
C LEU A 631 -12.80 42.12 -18.40
N ARG A 632 -11.79 42.72 -19.05
CA ARG A 632 -10.84 42.05 -19.95
C ARG A 632 -9.40 42.20 -19.49
N TYR A 633 -9.09 43.27 -18.76
CA TYR A 633 -7.77 43.56 -18.23
C TYR A 633 -7.88 43.77 -16.71
N LEU A 634 -7.12 42.97 -15.96
CA LEU A 634 -7.00 43.07 -14.51
C LEU A 634 -5.52 43.13 -14.13
N ASN A 635 -5.14 44.19 -13.41
CA ASN A 635 -3.79 44.35 -12.88
C ASN A 635 -3.82 44.33 -11.34
N LEU A 636 -3.16 43.33 -10.76
CA LEU A 636 -3.05 43.07 -9.33
C LEU A 636 -1.58 43.14 -8.86
N TRP A 637 -0.71 43.79 -9.62
CA TRP A 637 0.72 43.88 -9.29
C TRP A 637 0.95 44.38 -7.87
N SER A 638 1.76 43.65 -7.09
CA SER A 638 2.17 44.04 -5.74
C SER A 638 0.96 44.24 -4.82
N THR A 639 0.10 43.22 -4.77
CA THR A 639 -1.08 43.13 -3.88
C THR A 639 -1.02 41.84 -3.06
N GLN A 640 -1.88 41.71 -2.05
CA GLN A 640 -1.99 40.50 -1.23
C GLN A 640 -2.96 39.47 -1.81
N PHE A 641 -3.13 39.47 -3.13
CA PHE A 641 -4.02 38.57 -3.84
C PHE A 641 -3.38 37.18 -4.00
N GLY A 642 -4.06 36.13 -3.56
CA GLY A 642 -3.51 34.76 -3.52
C GLY A 642 -4.39 33.72 -4.21
N ASP A 643 -4.03 32.45 -4.01
CA ASP A 643 -4.62 31.29 -4.72
C ASP A 643 -6.15 31.20 -4.61
N THR A 644 -6.71 31.53 -3.45
CA THR A 644 -8.16 31.49 -3.20
C THR A 644 -8.93 32.49 -4.07
N GLY A 645 -8.38 33.69 -4.28
CA GLY A 645 -8.97 34.69 -5.16
C GLY A 645 -8.80 34.29 -6.62
N LEU A 646 -7.63 33.73 -6.97
CA LEU A 646 -7.32 33.32 -8.34
C LEU A 646 -8.24 32.20 -8.82
N GLN A 647 -8.57 31.25 -7.94
CA GLN A 647 -9.57 30.22 -8.20
C GLN A 647 -10.92 30.85 -8.60
N VAL A 648 -11.43 31.78 -7.79
CA VAL A 648 -12.72 32.45 -8.06
C VAL A 648 -12.69 33.17 -9.41
N ILE A 649 -11.63 33.92 -9.70
CA ILE A 649 -11.50 34.61 -11.00
C ILE A 649 -11.50 33.61 -12.16
N SER A 650 -10.78 32.49 -12.02
CA SER A 650 -10.68 31.48 -13.09
C SER A 650 -12.02 30.82 -13.44
N GLU A 651 -12.92 30.68 -12.47
CA GLU A 651 -14.23 30.06 -12.65
C GLU A 651 -15.27 31.02 -13.25
N TYR A 652 -15.24 32.28 -12.81
CA TYR A 652 -16.32 33.26 -13.07
C TYR A 652 -15.97 34.33 -14.11
N MET A 653 -14.70 34.48 -14.49
CA MET A 653 -14.26 35.53 -15.44
C MET A 653 -13.69 34.95 -16.75
N PRO A 654 -14.44 34.12 -17.50
CA PRO A 654 -13.91 33.44 -18.70
C PRO A 654 -13.55 34.40 -19.85
N LYS A 655 -13.96 35.68 -19.79
CA LYS A 655 -13.68 36.70 -20.80
C LYS A 655 -12.37 37.46 -20.57
N LEU A 656 -11.70 37.26 -19.43
CA LEU A 656 -10.47 37.97 -19.09
C LEU A 656 -9.36 37.62 -20.10
N GLN A 657 -8.65 38.63 -20.58
CA GLN A 657 -7.63 38.52 -21.62
C GLN A 657 -6.24 38.89 -21.11
N VAL A 658 -6.14 39.80 -20.15
CA VAL A 658 -4.88 40.23 -19.56
C VAL A 658 -4.98 40.17 -18.06
N LEU A 659 -4.04 39.44 -17.44
CA LEU A 659 -3.94 39.30 -16.01
C LEU A 659 -2.49 39.57 -15.58
N ASN A 660 -2.30 40.56 -14.71
CA ASN A 660 -0.99 40.84 -14.11
C ASN A 660 -1.02 40.48 -12.63
N LEU A 661 -0.22 39.48 -12.26
CA LEU A 661 -0.04 38.94 -10.90
C LEU A 661 1.40 39.15 -10.40
N CYS A 662 2.16 40.05 -11.04
CA CYS A 662 3.53 40.35 -10.64
C CYS A 662 3.61 40.65 -9.14
N GLU A 663 4.60 40.08 -8.44
CA GLU A 663 4.80 40.25 -6.99
C GLU A 663 3.54 39.97 -6.14
N THR A 664 2.79 38.91 -6.46
CA THR A 664 1.69 38.43 -5.62
C THR A 664 2.04 37.10 -4.97
N PRO A 665 1.45 36.74 -3.81
CA PRO A 665 1.73 35.49 -3.10
C PRO A 665 1.10 34.25 -3.73
N VAL A 666 0.74 34.28 -5.02
CA VAL A 666 0.19 33.13 -5.73
C VAL A 666 1.24 32.02 -5.89
N THR A 667 0.79 30.78 -5.76
CA THR A 667 1.61 29.57 -5.89
C THR A 667 1.14 28.71 -7.05
N ASP A 668 1.89 27.65 -7.36
CA ASP A 668 1.50 26.61 -8.31
C ASP A 668 0.04 26.14 -8.14
N LYS A 669 -0.44 26.03 -6.89
CA LYS A 669 -1.81 25.60 -6.59
C LYS A 669 -2.86 26.53 -7.20
N GLY A 670 -2.69 27.84 -7.06
CA GLY A 670 -3.59 28.83 -7.66
C GLY A 670 -3.38 28.95 -9.16
N LEU A 671 -2.13 28.89 -9.61
CA LEU A 671 -1.76 29.06 -11.01
C LEU A 671 -2.32 27.93 -11.88
N SER A 672 -2.31 26.67 -11.44
CA SER A 672 -2.92 25.55 -12.19
C SER A 672 -4.42 25.78 -12.48
N CYS A 673 -5.14 26.57 -11.69
CA CYS A 673 -6.54 26.92 -11.94
C CYS A 673 -6.73 27.80 -13.20
N LEU A 674 -5.70 28.56 -13.60
CA LEU A 674 -5.74 29.39 -14.81
C LEU A 674 -5.88 28.57 -16.08
N SER A 675 -5.57 27.27 -16.07
CA SER A 675 -5.71 26.38 -17.22
C SER A 675 -7.12 26.33 -17.83
N ALA A 676 -8.16 26.74 -17.08
CA ALA A 676 -9.52 26.85 -17.59
C ALA A 676 -9.79 28.16 -18.38
N MET A 677 -8.94 29.17 -18.27
CA MET A 677 -9.14 30.51 -18.84
C MET A 677 -8.66 30.61 -20.30
N ARG A 678 -9.32 29.89 -21.21
CA ARG A 678 -8.92 29.77 -22.63
C ARG A 678 -8.82 31.09 -23.43
N ASN A 679 -9.37 32.19 -22.92
CA ASN A 679 -9.32 33.51 -23.57
C ASN A 679 -8.15 34.39 -23.09
N LEU A 680 -7.36 33.91 -22.13
CA LEU A 680 -6.22 34.65 -21.59
C LEU A 680 -5.12 34.76 -22.67
N ARG A 681 -4.68 35.99 -22.95
CA ARG A 681 -3.72 36.35 -23.99
C ARG A 681 -2.41 36.86 -23.43
N LYS A 682 -2.46 37.57 -22.31
CA LYS A 682 -1.27 38.09 -21.62
C LYS A 682 -1.32 37.75 -20.14
N LEU A 683 -0.26 37.15 -19.64
CA LEU A 683 -0.12 36.79 -18.24
C LEU A 683 1.23 37.26 -17.73
N ASN A 684 1.26 38.00 -16.63
CA ASN A 684 2.51 38.39 -15.98
C ASN A 684 2.58 37.74 -14.60
N LEU A 685 3.57 36.87 -14.40
CA LEU A 685 3.84 36.09 -13.20
C LEU A 685 5.21 36.44 -12.59
N ASN A 686 5.79 37.58 -12.97
CA ASN A 686 7.10 37.97 -12.46
C ASN A 686 7.11 37.99 -10.93
N SER A 687 8.17 37.46 -10.32
CA SER A 687 8.33 37.42 -8.87
C SER A 687 7.15 36.75 -8.13
N THR A 688 6.61 35.66 -8.67
CA THR A 688 5.64 34.76 -8.02
C THR A 688 6.28 33.41 -7.67
N HIS A 689 5.56 32.55 -6.93
CA HIS A 689 6.03 31.20 -6.57
C HIS A 689 5.68 30.14 -7.63
N LEU A 690 6.03 30.41 -8.89
CA LEU A 690 5.79 29.52 -10.04
C LEU A 690 6.97 28.55 -10.24
N SER A 691 6.67 27.25 -10.36
CA SER A 691 7.65 26.21 -10.71
C SER A 691 7.63 25.84 -12.21
N ALA A 692 8.73 25.23 -12.67
CA ALA A 692 8.87 24.79 -14.07
C ALA A 692 7.79 23.77 -14.52
N PRO A 693 7.40 22.74 -13.74
CA PRO A 693 6.33 21.83 -14.13
C PRO A 693 4.99 22.54 -14.37
N THR A 694 4.61 23.45 -13.48
CA THR A 694 3.34 24.20 -13.59
C THR A 694 3.37 25.15 -14.77
N PHE A 695 4.51 25.80 -15.04
CA PHE A 695 4.66 26.66 -16.21
C PHE A 695 4.45 25.88 -17.52
N GLN A 696 5.01 24.67 -17.61
CA GLN A 696 4.81 23.79 -18.76
C GLN A 696 3.33 23.41 -18.91
N GLU A 697 2.65 23.05 -17.81
CA GLU A 697 1.21 22.77 -17.79
C GLU A 697 0.39 23.95 -18.33
N LEU A 698 0.71 25.18 -17.90
CA LEU A 698 0.01 26.38 -18.35
C LEU A 698 0.21 26.66 -19.84
N LYS A 699 1.44 26.49 -20.34
CA LYS A 699 1.77 26.68 -21.76
C LYS A 699 1.01 25.71 -22.66
N GLU A 700 0.83 24.47 -22.21
CA GLU A 700 0.06 23.44 -22.92
C GLU A 700 -1.45 23.71 -22.91
N LYS A 701 -2.00 24.19 -21.77
CA LYS A 701 -3.45 24.33 -21.57
C LYS A 701 -4.03 25.70 -21.96
N LEU A 702 -3.18 26.71 -22.19
CA LEU A 702 -3.59 28.07 -22.59
C LEU A 702 -3.23 28.36 -24.06
N PRO A 703 -4.01 27.85 -25.03
CA PRO A 703 -3.68 27.96 -26.46
C PRO A 703 -3.74 29.39 -27.01
N SER A 704 -4.43 30.31 -26.33
CA SER A 704 -4.55 31.72 -26.75
C SER A 704 -3.48 32.63 -26.15
N LEU A 705 -2.57 32.10 -25.32
CA LEU A 705 -1.57 32.89 -24.61
C LEU A 705 -0.48 33.35 -25.57
N ILE A 706 -0.35 34.67 -25.72
CA ILE A 706 0.60 35.33 -26.63
C ILE A 706 1.86 35.75 -25.87
N GLU A 707 1.68 36.24 -24.64
CA GLU A 707 2.75 36.81 -23.83
C GLU A 707 2.63 36.26 -22.40
N CYS A 708 3.70 35.65 -21.91
CA CYS A 708 3.82 35.19 -20.54
C CYS A 708 5.17 35.65 -19.98
N ASP A 709 5.17 36.56 -19.01
CA ASP A 709 6.41 36.97 -18.33
C ASP A 709 6.53 36.20 -17.01
N VAL A 710 7.66 35.53 -16.83
CA VAL A 710 7.94 34.63 -15.69
C VAL A 710 9.28 34.93 -15.03
N LYS A 711 9.87 36.11 -15.29
CA LYS A 711 11.16 36.49 -14.72
C LYS A 711 11.12 36.44 -13.20
N TYR A 712 12.26 36.08 -12.61
CA TYR A 712 12.40 35.99 -11.15
C TYR A 712 11.43 34.98 -10.51
N THR A 713 11.13 33.89 -11.22
CA THR A 713 10.45 32.69 -10.70
C THR A 713 11.38 31.48 -10.85
N ASP A 714 11.04 30.35 -10.23
CA ASP A 714 11.81 29.10 -10.38
C ASP A 714 11.68 28.49 -11.80
N ALA A 715 10.76 29.01 -12.63
CA ALA A 715 10.55 28.58 -14.00
C ALA A 715 11.35 29.38 -15.06
N TRP A 716 12.06 30.45 -14.66
CA TRP A 716 12.92 31.28 -15.52
C TRP A 716 14.34 30.74 -15.57
#